data_AF-A0A0D2E140-F1
#
_entry.id   AF-A0A0D2E140-F1
#
_cell.length_a   1.000
_cell.length_b   1.000
_cell.length_c   1.000
_cell.angle_alpha   90.00
_cell.angle_beta   90.00
_cell.angle_gamma   90.00
#
_symmetry.space_group_name_H-M   'P 1'
#
loop_
_entity.id
_entity.type
_entity.pdbx_description
1 polymer ?
#
loop_
_entity_poly.entity_id
_entity_poly.type
_entity_poly.pdbx_seq_one_letter_code
_entity_poly.pdbx_strand_id
1 'polypeptide(L)'
;MDPAPDPDLEKGGTVSPKAHEHHHLPFHHDHPHSHGHRGRRFLEFVHPHTGKRLVVCQTPEQAERRRAELLQQQSDNEFDVILQGSAEHLEAIRDLHAHHEAKRDRLREQHGDLYSDIEHVKSELDALAAEIHHATAHAVSLDASFDRYGYSAHLRTTDDDSEKSSIIHSDHPSAQEKYKDRTVEAVQFFRRPTVRQYFHKGLLWRSSRAGEVGSFELFVDLVYVGVIDIIGEKAAEHPDGLSLLQFVIVFCIAWKIWADLTMWINYFEIDDIFQRICVVFYLICLFGFTTNIFYAFDSTYTSCIAFYVTQRLFAATWFTAVAVILRQVRGAMLMTAAINVVTAAIWIASIHVAWPGQLAPIAMAIVTDLFGNVLLIGTMKAAAKKMLPEVIARAFEFFPAINIEHRVERNNAFVSLVFGYSILTILFQSRASFGINAFFGKGVLGLIQAFIFNWIYFEVDAYHVHVHAIRRHWLSASVWVTAHLPFIMGYVLAASTLSRLVLAHDCSDADPHDLGEHYEENSEAEVSHGLRWFYCGGLGIALISMAVISFCHIHKRLEKCRLRKRPRLAIRLCVAAIIICLPTAKSLSSLDLISITTVLVFLVLCVDLYGMSCNGDRFFTGGWCEESKKSRTYSAKCKLGRRRRQELEEALRKGQKVSLSDLLKRHSSMSSLESQDSRDEEWHGGHY
;
A
#
# COMPACT_ATOMS: atom_id res chain seq x y z
N MET A 1 -44.34 -38.29 -20.41
CA MET A 1 -44.95 -38.84 -19.19
C MET A 1 -44.95 -37.73 -18.18
N ASP A 2 -46.16 -37.27 -17.91
CA ASP A 2 -46.62 -36.79 -16.61
C ASP A 2 -45.96 -35.59 -15.91
N PRO A 3 -46.79 -34.81 -15.21
CA PRO A 3 -46.83 -33.38 -15.46
C PRO A 3 -46.82 -32.56 -14.16
N ALA A 4 -47.01 -31.26 -14.37
CA ALA A 4 -47.81 -30.38 -13.53
C ALA A 4 -47.19 -29.72 -12.30
N PRO A 5 -47.68 -28.50 -11.99
CA PRO A 5 -46.95 -27.43 -11.30
C PRO A 5 -47.57 -27.10 -9.92
N ASP A 6 -47.02 -26.08 -9.27
CA ASP A 6 -47.47 -25.24 -8.14
C ASP A 6 -48.75 -25.62 -7.38
N PRO A 7 -48.79 -25.46 -6.04
CA PRO A 7 -49.45 -24.23 -5.55
C PRO A 7 -49.01 -23.65 -4.18
N ASP A 8 -49.31 -22.36 -4.07
CA ASP A 8 -49.87 -21.64 -2.91
C ASP A 8 -49.08 -21.50 -1.60
N LEU A 9 -48.83 -20.24 -1.22
CA LEU A 9 -49.66 -19.63 -0.16
C LEU A 9 -49.66 -18.10 -0.23
N GLU A 10 -50.80 -17.61 -0.67
CA GLU A 10 -51.31 -16.24 -0.58
C GLU A 10 -51.79 -15.96 0.87
N LYS A 11 -51.46 -14.79 1.44
CA LYS A 11 -52.42 -13.74 1.90
C LYS A 11 -51.92 -12.84 3.03
N GLY A 12 -52.06 -11.54 2.74
CA GLY A 12 -52.40 -10.47 3.69
C GLY A 12 -51.22 -9.59 4.09
N GLY A 13 -51.19 -8.28 3.86
CA GLY A 13 -52.18 -7.38 3.31
C GLY A 13 -51.69 -5.92 3.49
N THR A 14 -51.81 -5.17 2.41
CA THR A 14 -52.22 -3.75 2.30
C THR A 14 -51.43 -2.60 2.95
N VAL A 15 -50.84 -1.79 2.05
CA VAL A 15 -51.09 -0.34 1.79
C VAL A 15 -50.57 0.72 2.78
N SER A 16 -49.55 1.45 2.31
CA SER A 16 -49.11 2.83 2.65
C SER A 16 -50.19 3.87 2.27
N PRO A 17 -50.38 5.04 2.94
CA PRO A 17 -49.54 6.22 2.63
C PRO A 17 -49.37 7.31 3.73
N LYS A 18 -48.22 8.01 3.63
CA LYS A 18 -47.89 9.45 3.84
C LYS A 18 -48.86 10.39 4.61
N ALA A 19 -48.30 11.23 5.49
CA ALA A 19 -48.09 12.70 5.31
C ALA A 19 -47.92 13.46 6.65
N HIS A 20 -46.87 14.31 6.74
CA HIS A 20 -46.82 15.72 7.23
C HIS A 20 -47.65 16.11 8.50
N GLU A 21 -47.15 16.77 9.56
CA GLU A 21 -46.46 18.07 9.68
C GLU A 21 -46.17 18.40 11.18
N HIS A 22 -45.11 19.20 11.46
CA HIS A 22 -44.87 20.28 12.47
C HIS A 22 -45.59 20.26 13.86
N HIS A 23 -45.06 20.68 15.03
CA HIS A 23 -43.86 21.41 15.50
C HIS A 23 -43.80 21.36 17.08
N HIS A 24 -42.66 21.81 17.67
CA HIS A 24 -42.42 22.34 19.04
C HIS A 24 -41.98 21.44 20.27
N LEU A 25 -40.64 21.37 20.53
CA LEU A 25 -39.85 21.69 21.78
C LEU A 25 -39.83 20.90 23.11
N PRO A 26 -38.81 21.02 24.04
CA PRO A 26 -37.78 22.08 24.28
C PRO A 26 -36.30 21.67 24.54
N PHE A 27 -35.40 22.65 24.43
CA PHE A 27 -33.94 22.62 24.64
C PHE A 27 -33.44 22.44 26.09
N HIS A 28 -32.35 21.67 26.28
CA HIS A 28 -31.29 21.94 27.27
C HIS A 28 -29.91 21.79 26.61
N HIS A 29 -29.09 22.84 26.75
CA HIS A 29 -27.87 23.09 26.00
C HIS A 29 -26.65 22.36 26.56
N ASP A 30 -25.97 21.62 25.69
CA ASP A 30 -24.51 21.52 25.63
C ASP A 30 -24.11 22.00 24.24
N HIS A 31 -23.19 22.95 24.14
CA HIS A 31 -22.74 23.54 22.88
C HIS A 31 -21.52 22.81 22.32
N PRO A 32 -21.63 22.10 21.17
CA PRO A 32 -20.52 21.90 20.27
C PRO A 32 -20.51 22.99 19.19
N HIS A 33 -19.33 23.52 18.95
CA HIS A 33 -19.03 24.59 18.01
C HIS A 33 -19.67 24.42 16.63
N SER A 34 -20.27 25.52 16.16
CA SER A 34 -20.81 25.71 14.81
C SER A 34 -19.75 25.47 13.73
N HIS A 35 -19.94 24.44 12.91
CA HIS A 35 -19.17 24.21 11.69
C HIS A 35 -20.04 24.49 10.45
N GLY A 36 -20.13 25.78 10.10
CA GLY A 36 -20.70 26.26 8.83
C GLY A 36 -19.89 27.41 8.20
N HIS A 37 -18.73 27.73 8.78
CA HIS A 37 -17.71 28.56 8.15
C HIS A 37 -16.40 27.79 8.26
N ARG A 38 -15.75 27.46 7.13
CA ARG A 38 -14.32 27.13 7.13
C ARG A 38 -13.63 28.15 8.03
N GLY A 39 -12.95 27.68 9.08
CA GLY A 39 -12.62 28.43 10.28
C GLY A 39 -12.19 29.88 10.05
N ARG A 40 -13.16 30.80 10.13
CA ARG A 40 -12.86 32.14 10.60
C ARG A 40 -12.58 31.99 12.08
N ARG A 41 -11.31 31.77 12.42
CA ARG A 41 -10.82 32.10 13.77
C ARG A 41 -11.38 33.49 14.09
N PHE A 42 -11.90 33.70 15.30
CA PHE A 42 -12.35 35.02 15.75
C PHE A 42 -11.13 35.94 15.85
N LEU A 43 -10.63 36.38 14.69
CA LEU A 43 -9.44 37.22 14.55
C LEU A 43 -9.77 38.65 14.91
N GLU A 44 -11.04 39.05 14.77
CA GLU A 44 -11.54 40.36 15.19
C GLU A 44 -12.94 40.21 15.78
N PHE A 45 -13.16 40.72 17.00
CA PHE A 45 -14.49 40.76 17.65
C PHE A 45 -14.56 41.91 18.67
N VAL A 46 -15.77 42.29 19.09
CA VAL A 46 -15.96 43.37 20.07
C VAL A 46 -16.10 42.77 21.46
N HIS A 47 -15.36 43.28 22.43
CA HIS A 47 -15.42 42.80 23.81
C HIS A 47 -16.78 43.19 24.45
N PRO A 48 -17.53 42.24 25.02
CA PRO A 48 -18.88 42.50 25.54
C PRO A 48 -18.96 43.55 26.66
N HIS A 49 -18.00 43.52 27.60
CA HIS A 49 -17.97 44.42 28.76
C HIS A 49 -17.31 45.78 28.50
N THR A 50 -16.23 45.82 27.71
CA THR A 50 -15.47 47.07 27.49
C THR A 50 -15.86 47.80 26.21
N GLY A 51 -16.56 47.14 25.28
CA GLY A 51 -16.97 47.71 23.99
C GLY A 51 -15.82 47.92 22.99
N LYS A 52 -14.58 47.57 23.37
CA LYS A 52 -13.39 47.71 22.53
C LYS A 52 -13.35 46.64 21.44
N ARG A 53 -12.81 46.99 20.26
CA ARG A 53 -12.54 46.03 19.18
C ARG A 53 -11.25 45.26 19.47
N LEU A 54 -11.37 43.97 19.77
CA LEU A 54 -10.23 43.07 19.95
C LEU A 54 -9.75 42.52 18.61
N VAL A 55 -8.44 42.63 18.37
CA VAL A 55 -7.76 42.07 17.19
C VAL A 55 -6.76 41.02 17.66
N VAL A 56 -6.98 39.76 17.28
CA VAL A 56 -6.19 38.60 17.68
C VAL A 56 -5.10 38.32 16.64
N CYS A 57 -3.84 38.40 17.05
CA CYS A 57 -2.68 38.14 16.20
C CYS A 57 -1.98 36.82 16.54
N GLN A 58 -1.39 36.15 15.55
CA GLN A 58 -0.78 34.82 15.73
C GLN A 58 0.66 34.89 16.25
N THR A 59 1.37 35.99 15.97
CA THR A 59 2.76 36.20 16.40
C THR A 59 2.94 37.57 17.06
N PRO A 60 3.94 37.73 17.96
CA PRO A 60 4.21 39.00 18.62
C PRO A 60 4.57 40.13 17.64
N GLU A 61 5.39 39.81 16.61
CA GLU A 61 5.76 40.78 15.57
C GLU A 61 4.55 41.27 14.76
N GLN A 62 3.54 40.42 14.55
CA GLN A 62 2.30 40.80 13.89
C GLN A 62 1.43 41.69 14.79
N ALA A 63 1.40 41.40 16.10
CA ALA A 63 0.67 42.20 17.07
C ALA A 63 1.21 43.64 17.15
N GLU A 64 2.53 43.81 17.18
CA GLU A 64 3.16 45.14 17.21
C GLU A 64 2.89 45.94 15.93
N ARG A 65 3.03 45.31 14.75
CA ARG A 65 2.71 45.94 13.47
C ARG A 65 1.24 46.35 13.38
N ARG A 66 0.33 45.45 13.75
CA ARG A 66 -1.11 45.75 13.74
C ARG A 66 -1.49 46.85 14.72
N ARG A 67 -0.87 46.87 15.91
CA ARG A 67 -1.08 47.95 16.88
C ARG A 67 -0.64 49.30 16.33
N ALA A 68 0.53 49.36 15.68
CA ALA A 68 1.02 50.59 15.06
C ALA A 68 0.12 51.08 13.91
N GLU A 69 -0.41 50.17 13.08
CA GLU A 69 -1.38 50.50 12.03
C GLU A 69 -2.70 51.04 12.58
N LEU A 70 -3.22 50.42 13.64
CA LEU A 70 -4.51 50.80 14.22
C LEU A 70 -4.44 52.13 14.98
N LEU A 71 -3.31 52.44 15.63
CA LEU A 71 -3.07 53.73 16.27
C LEU A 71 -3.04 54.91 15.29
N GLN A 72 -2.77 54.67 14.00
CA GLN A 72 -2.82 55.70 12.97
C GLN A 72 -4.25 56.03 12.52
N GLN A 73 -5.19 55.11 12.74
CA GLN A 73 -6.56 55.19 12.21
C GLN A 73 -7.61 55.41 13.28
N GLN A 74 -7.34 54.99 14.52
CA GLN A 74 -8.30 54.96 15.64
C GLN A 74 -7.62 55.41 16.93
N SER A 75 -8.42 55.90 17.89
CA SER A 75 -7.92 56.23 19.22
C SER A 75 -7.56 54.96 20.02
N ASP A 76 -6.52 55.01 20.87
CA ASP A 76 -6.04 53.85 21.66
C ASP A 76 -7.11 53.29 22.63
N ASN A 77 -8.21 54.02 22.82
CA ASN A 77 -9.34 53.57 23.64
C ASN A 77 -10.36 52.72 22.86
N GLU A 78 -10.29 52.64 21.53
CA GLU A 78 -11.29 51.96 20.70
C GLU A 78 -10.95 50.50 20.37
N PHE A 79 -9.68 50.10 20.47
CA PHE A 79 -9.24 48.76 20.11
C PHE A 79 -8.23 48.20 21.11
N ASP A 80 -8.06 46.88 21.09
CA ASP A 80 -7.02 46.20 21.85
C ASP A 80 -6.45 45.03 21.04
N VAL A 81 -5.14 44.82 21.09
CA VAL A 81 -4.44 43.84 20.24
C VAL A 81 -3.86 42.75 21.12
N ILE A 82 -4.41 41.54 20.99
CA ILE A 82 -4.12 40.42 21.88
C ILE A 82 -3.49 39.25 21.11
N LEU A 83 -2.62 38.48 21.78
CA LEU A 83 -1.95 37.33 21.18
C LEU A 83 -2.84 36.08 21.24
N GLN A 84 -2.91 35.34 20.14
CA GLN A 84 -3.64 34.08 20.09
C GLN A 84 -3.12 33.08 21.14
N GLY A 85 -3.98 32.72 22.10
CA GLY A 85 -3.68 31.75 23.16
C GLY A 85 -3.13 32.35 24.45
N SER A 86 -3.04 33.68 24.56
CA SER A 86 -2.76 34.36 25.83
C SER A 86 -3.90 34.16 26.84
N ALA A 87 -3.62 34.39 28.13
CA ALA A 87 -4.64 34.35 29.18
C ALA A 87 -5.78 35.34 28.88
N GLU A 88 -5.44 36.55 28.42
CA GLU A 88 -6.39 37.59 28.00
C GLU A 88 -7.26 37.15 26.81
N HIS A 89 -6.70 36.44 25.83
CA HIS A 89 -7.46 35.91 24.71
C HIS A 89 -8.46 34.83 25.14
N LEU A 90 -8.08 33.96 26.08
CA LEU A 90 -8.97 32.93 26.61
C LEU A 90 -10.09 33.54 27.45
N GLU A 91 -9.80 34.57 28.24
CA GLU A 91 -10.77 35.31 29.03
C GLU A 91 -11.75 36.06 28.14
N ALA A 92 -11.26 36.79 27.12
CA ALA A 92 -12.10 37.48 26.16
C ALA A 92 -13.03 36.54 25.38
N ILE A 93 -12.58 35.33 25.03
CA ILE A 93 -13.44 34.31 24.39
C ILE A 93 -14.49 33.79 25.36
N ARG A 94 -14.15 33.57 26.64
CA ARG A 94 -15.11 33.13 27.66
C ARG A 94 -16.19 34.18 27.90
N ASP A 95 -15.81 35.44 27.99
CA ASP A 95 -16.74 36.56 28.14
C ASP A 95 -17.65 36.70 26.91
N LEU A 96 -17.09 36.56 25.71
CA LEU A 96 -17.86 36.58 24.47
C LEU A 96 -18.86 35.40 24.41
N HIS A 97 -18.43 34.21 24.82
CA HIS A 97 -19.28 33.04 24.90
C HIS A 97 -20.43 33.25 25.88
N ALA A 98 -20.13 33.68 27.12
CA ALA A 98 -21.13 33.96 28.14
C ALA A 98 -22.11 35.06 27.70
N HIS A 99 -21.62 36.11 27.01
CA HIS A 99 -22.48 37.14 26.45
C HIS A 99 -23.45 36.62 25.38
N HIS A 100 -22.95 35.80 24.45
CA HIS A 100 -23.80 35.19 23.42
C HIS A 100 -24.77 34.18 24.02
N GLU A 101 -24.36 33.45 25.05
CA GLU A 101 -25.22 32.53 25.79
C GLU A 101 -26.35 33.29 26.50
N ALA A 102 -26.05 34.37 27.20
CA ALA A 102 -27.07 35.21 27.82
C ALA A 102 -28.00 35.85 26.78
N LYS A 103 -27.47 36.25 25.61
CA LYS A 103 -28.30 36.79 24.52
C LYS A 103 -29.22 35.72 23.92
N ARG A 104 -28.71 34.49 23.77
CA ARG A 104 -29.47 33.32 23.34
C ARG A 104 -30.62 33.05 24.31
N ASP A 105 -30.32 33.03 25.61
CA ASP A 105 -31.31 32.78 26.66
C ASP A 105 -32.38 33.89 26.70
N ARG A 106 -31.99 35.16 26.51
CA ARG A 106 -32.96 36.28 26.36
C ARG A 106 -33.85 36.13 25.14
N LEU A 107 -33.30 35.74 23.99
CA LEU A 107 -34.09 35.50 22.78
C LEU A 107 -35.06 34.32 22.95
N ARG A 108 -34.62 33.30 23.69
CA ARG A 108 -35.45 32.16 24.09
C ARG A 108 -36.57 32.58 25.04
N GLU A 109 -36.32 33.49 25.99
CA GLU A 109 -37.36 34.04 26.87
C GLU A 109 -38.35 34.94 26.11
N GLN A 110 -37.88 35.76 25.16
CA GLN A 110 -38.71 36.71 24.42
C GLN A 110 -39.57 36.07 23.33
N HIS A 111 -39.07 35.03 22.67
CA HIS A 111 -39.68 34.45 21.47
C HIS A 111 -39.82 32.92 21.59
N GLY A 112 -40.15 32.44 22.79
CA GLY A 112 -40.12 31.03 23.22
C GLY A 112 -40.51 29.98 22.18
N ASP A 113 -41.66 30.13 21.51
CA ASP A 113 -42.17 29.15 20.54
C ASP A 113 -41.62 29.31 19.10
N LEU A 114 -41.08 30.48 18.75
CA LEU A 114 -40.46 30.71 17.44
C LEU A 114 -38.96 30.39 17.44
N TYR A 115 -38.27 30.75 18.52
CA TYR A 115 -36.82 30.58 18.67
C TYR A 115 -36.39 29.11 18.56
N SER A 116 -37.17 28.33 19.27
CA SER A 116 -37.22 26.90 19.33
C SER A 116 -37.42 26.15 18.01
N ASP A 117 -38.36 26.59 17.20
CA ASP A 117 -38.60 26.00 15.88
C ASP A 117 -37.42 26.24 14.97
N ILE A 118 -36.87 27.46 15.03
CA ILE A 118 -35.66 27.82 14.32
C ILE A 118 -34.49 26.94 14.79
N GLU A 119 -34.39 26.67 16.09
CA GLU A 119 -33.32 25.84 16.64
C GLU A 119 -33.49 24.35 16.30
N HIS A 120 -34.74 23.86 16.23
CA HIS A 120 -35.06 22.52 15.72
C HIS A 120 -34.69 22.37 14.24
N VAL A 121 -35.19 23.27 13.38
CA VAL A 121 -34.89 23.27 11.95
C VAL A 121 -33.39 23.38 11.69
N LYS A 122 -32.68 24.22 12.46
CA LYS A 122 -31.23 24.32 12.38
C LYS A 122 -30.55 23.01 12.76
N SER A 123 -30.99 22.34 13.83
CA SER A 123 -30.42 21.06 14.25
C SER A 123 -30.65 19.95 13.23
N GLU A 124 -31.81 19.92 12.57
CA GLU A 124 -32.10 18.99 11.48
C GLU A 124 -31.23 19.26 10.26
N LEU A 125 -31.06 20.54 9.88
CA LEU A 125 -30.17 20.94 8.80
C LEU A 125 -28.70 20.57 9.09
N ASP A 126 -28.24 20.75 10.33
CA ASP A 126 -26.88 20.39 10.74
C ASP A 126 -26.68 18.86 10.73
N ALA A 127 -27.69 18.08 11.15
CA ALA A 127 -27.68 16.62 11.07
C ALA A 127 -27.65 16.10 9.62
N LEU A 128 -28.50 16.67 8.76
CA LEU A 128 -28.53 16.39 7.33
C LEU A 128 -27.19 16.75 6.66
N ALA A 129 -26.60 17.89 7.01
CA ALA A 129 -25.29 18.28 6.50
C ALA A 129 -24.18 17.31 6.93
N ALA A 130 -24.22 16.82 8.18
CA ALA A 130 -23.27 15.81 8.66
C ALA A 130 -23.43 14.47 7.93
N GLU A 131 -24.66 14.05 7.67
CA GLU A 131 -24.96 12.82 6.94
C GLU A 131 -24.55 12.91 5.46
N ILE A 132 -24.82 14.05 4.80
CA ILE A 132 -24.34 14.34 3.44
C ILE A 132 -22.81 14.29 3.41
N HIS A 133 -22.13 14.85 4.42
CA HIS A 133 -20.68 14.81 4.49
C HIS A 133 -20.15 13.38 4.66
N HIS A 134 -20.80 12.56 5.49
CA HIS A 134 -20.44 11.17 5.70
C HIS A 134 -20.65 10.32 4.44
N ALA A 135 -21.79 10.48 3.76
CA ALA A 135 -22.10 9.81 2.50
C ALA A 135 -21.13 10.21 1.39
N THR A 136 -20.80 11.50 1.28
CA THR A 136 -19.84 12.02 0.29
C THR A 136 -18.42 11.50 0.58
N ALA A 137 -17.97 11.51 1.83
CA ALA A 137 -16.65 11.00 2.20
C ALA A 137 -16.50 9.50 1.90
N HIS A 138 -17.54 8.70 2.16
CA HIS A 138 -17.56 7.28 1.81
C HIS A 138 -17.58 7.05 0.30
N ALA A 139 -18.38 7.80 -0.45
CA ALA A 139 -18.43 7.73 -1.91
C ALA A 139 -17.07 8.04 -2.53
N VAL A 140 -16.37 9.09 -2.07
CA VAL A 140 -15.03 9.47 -2.55
C VAL A 140 -13.98 8.38 -2.26
N SER A 141 -14.09 7.68 -1.12
CA SER A 141 -13.16 6.58 -0.79
C SER A 141 -13.35 5.33 -1.65
N LEU A 142 -14.61 5.04 -2.03
CA LEU A 142 -14.95 3.95 -2.94
C LEU A 142 -14.55 4.31 -4.37
N ASP A 143 -14.84 5.54 -4.81
CA ASP A 143 -14.51 6.03 -6.14
C ASP A 143 -12.99 5.96 -6.41
N ALA A 144 -12.17 6.36 -5.45
CA ALA A 144 -10.71 6.21 -5.52
C ALA A 144 -10.24 4.74 -5.66
N SER A 145 -11.03 3.78 -5.17
CA SER A 145 -10.72 2.36 -5.23
C SER A 145 -11.15 1.72 -6.57
N PHE A 146 -12.22 2.22 -7.18
CA PHE A 146 -12.77 1.72 -8.45
C PHE A 146 -12.14 2.38 -9.69
N ASP A 147 -11.78 3.67 -9.59
CA ASP A 147 -10.96 4.39 -10.60
C ASP A 147 -9.67 3.61 -10.93
N ARG A 148 -9.07 2.97 -9.91
CA ARG A 148 -7.87 2.12 -10.04
C ARG A 148 -8.01 1.01 -11.10
N TYR A 149 -9.23 0.54 -11.34
CA TYR A 149 -9.51 -0.55 -12.29
C TYR A 149 -10.24 -0.06 -13.54
N GLY A 150 -10.36 1.26 -13.75
CA GLY A 150 -11.09 1.85 -14.88
C GLY A 150 -12.60 1.69 -14.80
N TYR A 151 -13.12 1.30 -13.63
CA TYR A 151 -14.55 1.25 -13.36
C TYR A 151 -14.91 2.51 -12.57
N SER A 152 -15.50 3.53 -13.18
CA SER A 152 -16.15 4.58 -12.38
C SER A 152 -17.37 3.93 -11.71
N ALA A 153 -17.47 3.97 -10.39
CA ALA A 153 -18.58 3.38 -9.65
C ALA A 153 -19.88 4.19 -9.77
N HIS A 154 -20.29 4.53 -10.98
CA HIS A 154 -21.70 4.73 -11.29
C HIS A 154 -22.27 3.37 -11.71
N LEU A 155 -22.62 2.57 -10.69
CA LEU A 155 -23.74 1.66 -10.81
C LEU A 155 -24.89 2.46 -11.43
N ARG A 156 -25.20 2.18 -12.69
CA ARG A 156 -26.50 2.54 -13.27
C ARG A 156 -27.53 1.71 -12.52
N THR A 157 -27.96 2.18 -11.36
CA THR A 157 -29.32 1.90 -10.92
C THR A 157 -30.19 2.64 -11.91
N THR A 158 -30.82 1.87 -12.79
CA THR A 158 -31.80 2.35 -13.74
C THR A 158 -32.96 2.94 -12.95
N ASP A 159 -32.91 4.25 -12.72
CA ASP A 159 -34.09 5.07 -12.48
C ASP A 159 -33.94 6.28 -13.40
N ASP A 160 -34.71 6.25 -14.48
CA ASP A 160 -34.98 7.41 -15.33
C ASP A 160 -35.54 8.55 -14.45
N ASP A 161 -35.26 9.79 -14.87
CA ASP A 161 -35.91 11.04 -14.44
C ASP A 161 -35.51 11.71 -13.11
N SER A 162 -34.20 11.88 -12.83
CA SER A 162 -33.79 12.97 -11.92
C SER A 162 -32.49 13.69 -12.30
N GLU A 163 -32.31 14.01 -13.59
CA GLU A 163 -31.41 15.10 -13.97
C GLU A 163 -32.05 16.45 -13.59
N LYS A 164 -31.89 16.87 -12.33
CA LYS A 164 -31.91 18.26 -11.81
C LYS A 164 -32.18 18.26 -10.29
N SER A 165 -31.17 18.00 -9.46
CA SER A 165 -31.02 18.69 -8.16
C SER A 165 -29.79 18.22 -7.41
N SER A 166 -29.21 19.15 -6.63
CA SER A 166 -28.04 18.99 -5.75
C SER A 166 -26.64 19.08 -6.38
N ILE A 167 -26.41 20.18 -7.10
CA ILE A 167 -25.11 20.87 -7.01
C ILE A 167 -25.05 21.50 -5.61
N ILE A 168 -24.55 20.78 -4.61
CA ILE A 168 -24.13 21.37 -3.33
C ILE A 168 -22.61 21.24 -3.27
N HIS A 169 -21.97 22.41 -3.14
CA HIS A 169 -20.53 22.64 -3.14
C HIS A 169 -19.75 21.64 -2.27
N SER A 170 -19.15 20.63 -2.91
CA SER A 170 -17.92 20.04 -2.40
C SER A 170 -16.80 21.03 -2.70
N ASP A 171 -16.31 21.69 -1.67
CA ASP A 171 -15.28 22.73 -1.71
C ASP A 171 -13.87 22.15 -1.98
N HIS A 172 -13.82 21.03 -2.72
CA HIS A 172 -12.63 20.33 -3.20
C HIS A 172 -12.52 20.55 -4.72
N PRO A 173 -11.77 21.57 -5.17
CA PRO A 173 -11.66 21.90 -6.60
C PRO A 173 -11.17 20.71 -7.45
N SER A 174 -10.38 19.81 -6.86
CA SER A 174 -9.81 18.64 -7.55
C SER A 174 -10.82 17.59 -8.01
N ALA A 175 -11.96 17.42 -7.32
CA ALA A 175 -12.92 16.37 -7.65
C ALA A 175 -13.91 16.84 -8.74
N GLN A 176 -14.39 18.08 -8.65
CA GLN A 176 -15.22 18.69 -9.70
C GLN A 176 -14.45 18.95 -11.00
N GLU A 177 -13.15 19.27 -10.93
CA GLU A 177 -12.31 19.41 -12.13
C GLU A 177 -12.04 18.06 -12.81
N LYS A 178 -11.73 17.00 -12.04
CA LYS A 178 -11.58 15.63 -12.59
C LYS A 178 -12.85 15.14 -13.29
N TYR A 179 -14.03 15.47 -12.73
CA TYR A 179 -15.33 15.07 -13.29
C TYR A 179 -15.68 15.80 -14.60
N LYS A 180 -15.18 17.05 -14.76
CA LYS A 180 -15.35 17.82 -16.00
C LYS A 180 -14.30 17.48 -17.06
N ASP A 181 -13.11 17.05 -16.64
CA ASP A 181 -12.03 16.68 -17.55
C ASP A 181 -12.20 15.23 -18.07
N ARG A 182 -13.21 15.03 -18.92
CA ARG A 182 -13.36 13.81 -19.73
C ARG A 182 -12.45 13.83 -20.96
N THR A 183 -11.45 14.71 -21.01
CA THR A 183 -10.56 14.79 -22.17
C THR A 183 -9.57 13.64 -22.13
N VAL A 184 -9.69 12.74 -23.10
CA VAL A 184 -8.65 11.74 -23.34
C VAL A 184 -7.51 12.47 -24.04
N GLU A 185 -6.37 12.63 -23.37
CA GLU A 185 -5.16 13.10 -24.04
C GLU A 185 -4.81 12.11 -25.16
N ALA A 186 -4.83 12.59 -26.41
CA ALA A 186 -4.40 11.78 -27.54
C ALA A 186 -2.93 11.35 -27.32
N VAL A 187 -2.64 10.07 -27.58
CA VAL A 187 -1.28 9.55 -27.48
C VAL A 187 -0.39 10.33 -28.45
N GLN A 188 0.62 11.03 -27.91
CA GLN A 188 1.56 11.81 -28.71
C GLN A 188 2.70 10.90 -29.19
N PHE A 189 3.21 11.16 -30.40
CA PHE A 189 4.36 10.41 -30.93
C PHE A 189 5.66 10.76 -30.19
N PHE A 190 5.86 12.05 -29.92
CA PHE A 190 7.05 12.57 -29.26
C PHE A 190 6.63 13.64 -28.27
N ARG A 191 6.80 13.37 -26.97
CA ARG A 191 6.54 14.32 -25.89
C ARG A 191 7.86 14.66 -25.22
N ARG A 192 8.01 15.91 -24.77
CA ARG A 192 9.17 16.30 -23.97
C ARG A 192 9.21 15.44 -22.70
N PRO A 193 10.34 14.79 -22.37
CA PRO A 193 10.46 14.00 -21.14
C PRO A 193 10.15 14.88 -19.94
N THR A 194 9.24 14.42 -19.08
CA THR A 194 8.81 15.15 -17.88
C THR A 194 9.19 14.33 -16.66
N VAL A 195 9.86 14.99 -15.71
CA VAL A 195 10.30 14.35 -14.47
C VAL A 195 9.11 14.27 -13.52
N ARG A 196 8.77 13.07 -13.04
CA ARG A 196 7.63 12.84 -12.14
C ARG A 196 7.74 13.65 -10.85
N GLN A 197 8.90 13.59 -10.22
CA GLN A 197 9.17 14.24 -8.93
C GLN A 197 10.62 14.70 -8.88
N TYR A 198 10.90 15.84 -8.25
CA TYR A 198 12.27 16.33 -8.06
C TYR A 198 12.42 17.08 -6.75
N PHE A 199 13.64 17.09 -6.22
CA PHE A 199 13.99 17.89 -5.06
C PHE A 199 14.58 19.23 -5.49
N HIS A 200 14.15 20.29 -4.81
CA HIS A 200 14.73 21.62 -4.94
C HIS A 200 14.79 22.29 -3.57
N LYS A 201 15.99 22.70 -3.13
CA LYS A 201 16.21 23.38 -1.83
C LYS A 201 15.59 22.67 -0.63
N GLY A 202 15.62 21.33 -0.63
CA GLY A 202 15.05 20.51 0.45
C GLY A 202 13.54 20.31 0.39
N LEU A 203 12.85 20.90 -0.58
CA LEU A 203 11.43 20.66 -0.85
C LEU A 203 11.26 19.64 -1.97
N LEU A 204 10.28 18.75 -1.81
CA LEU A 204 9.88 17.77 -2.82
C LEU A 204 8.76 18.35 -3.68
N TRP A 205 9.00 18.46 -4.98
CA TRP A 205 8.00 18.83 -5.98
C TRP A 205 7.51 17.57 -6.67
N ARG A 206 6.18 17.39 -6.74
CA ARG A 206 5.52 16.17 -7.24
C ARG A 206 4.48 16.56 -8.30
N SER A 207 4.43 15.82 -9.41
CA SER A 207 3.37 15.99 -10.41
C SER A 207 2.01 15.59 -9.83
N SER A 208 0.94 16.23 -10.31
CA SER A 208 -0.43 16.04 -9.79
C SER A 208 -1.05 14.71 -10.20
N ARG A 209 -0.49 14.01 -11.19
CA ARG A 209 -0.99 12.71 -11.66
C ARG A 209 -0.62 11.61 -10.67
N ALA A 210 -1.60 10.80 -10.29
CA ALA A 210 -1.38 9.61 -9.49
C ALA A 210 -0.42 8.70 -10.27
N GLY A 211 0.72 8.37 -9.67
CA GLY A 211 1.71 7.47 -10.26
C GLY A 211 1.23 6.02 -10.21
N GLU A 212 0.18 5.71 -10.96
CA GLU A 212 -0.37 4.36 -11.09
C GLU A 212 0.57 3.48 -11.91
N VAL A 213 0.68 2.21 -11.53
CA VAL A 213 1.49 1.22 -12.25
C VAL A 213 0.79 0.87 -13.55
N GLY A 214 1.40 1.23 -14.69
CA GLY A 214 0.84 0.92 -15.99
C GLY A 214 0.90 -0.58 -16.29
N SER A 215 -0.11 -1.12 -17.01
CA SER A 215 -0.14 -2.54 -17.39
C SER A 215 1.09 -3.00 -18.18
N PHE A 216 1.71 -2.10 -18.94
CA PHE A 216 2.95 -2.40 -19.66
C PHE A 216 4.13 -2.66 -18.70
N GLU A 217 4.16 -2.05 -17.52
CA GLU A 217 5.21 -2.27 -16.53
C GLU A 217 5.14 -3.68 -15.97
N LEU A 218 3.93 -4.15 -15.66
CA LEU A 218 3.67 -5.53 -15.22
C LEU A 218 4.02 -6.54 -16.32
N PHE A 219 3.73 -6.23 -17.59
CA PHE A 219 4.13 -7.06 -18.72
C PHE A 219 5.65 -7.22 -18.80
N VAL A 220 6.40 -6.12 -18.64
CA VAL A 220 7.87 -6.18 -18.64
C VAL A 220 8.37 -7.00 -17.47
N ASP A 221 7.83 -6.79 -16.27
CA ASP A 221 8.22 -7.55 -15.08
C ASP A 221 7.99 -9.06 -15.29
N LEU A 222 6.89 -9.46 -15.95
CA LEU A 222 6.62 -10.86 -16.30
C LEU A 222 7.68 -11.45 -17.25
N VAL A 223 8.10 -10.70 -18.28
CA VAL A 223 9.19 -11.14 -19.17
C VAL A 223 10.49 -11.35 -18.40
N TYR A 224 10.82 -10.43 -17.48
CA TYR A 224 12.01 -10.55 -16.64
C TYR A 224 11.98 -11.78 -15.72
N VAL A 225 10.82 -12.13 -15.18
CA VAL A 225 10.70 -13.33 -14.35
C VAL A 225 11.02 -14.60 -15.15
N GLY A 226 10.62 -14.68 -16.43
CA GLY A 226 11.04 -15.78 -17.29
C GLY A 226 12.55 -15.80 -17.56
N VAL A 227 13.20 -14.63 -17.70
CA VAL A 227 14.66 -14.56 -17.92
C VAL A 227 15.45 -15.06 -16.71
N ILE A 228 15.09 -14.64 -15.50
CA ILE A 228 15.81 -15.07 -14.29
C ILE A 228 15.60 -16.55 -14.00
N ASP A 229 14.47 -17.12 -14.40
CA ASP A 229 14.22 -18.55 -14.27
C ASP A 229 15.15 -19.36 -15.18
N ILE A 230 15.28 -18.99 -16.46
CA ILE A 230 16.24 -19.61 -17.39
C ILE A 230 17.68 -19.57 -16.82
N ILE A 231 18.06 -18.45 -16.19
CA ILE A 231 19.36 -18.32 -15.52
C ILE A 231 19.49 -19.32 -14.36
N GLY A 232 18.43 -19.53 -13.59
CA GLY A 232 18.38 -20.51 -12.50
C GLY A 232 18.43 -21.95 -12.99
N GLU A 233 17.69 -22.30 -14.04
CA GLU A 233 17.71 -23.62 -14.66
C GLU A 233 19.11 -23.98 -15.19
N LYS A 234 19.78 -23.02 -15.84
CA LYS A 234 21.16 -23.23 -16.31
C LYS A 234 22.12 -23.55 -15.18
N ALA A 235 21.96 -22.89 -14.03
CA ALA A 235 22.76 -23.18 -12.84
C ALA A 235 22.48 -24.59 -12.29
N ALA A 236 21.21 -25.01 -12.33
CA ALA A 236 20.80 -26.33 -11.82
C ALA A 236 21.29 -27.51 -12.69
N GLU A 237 21.57 -27.33 -13.99
CA GLU A 237 22.10 -28.39 -14.86
C GLU A 237 23.46 -28.96 -14.39
N HIS A 238 24.34 -28.07 -13.93
CA HIS A 238 25.69 -28.42 -13.49
C HIS A 238 25.95 -27.78 -12.13
N PRO A 239 25.56 -28.43 -11.03
CA PRO A 239 25.54 -27.83 -9.71
C PRO A 239 26.94 -27.85 -9.06
N ASP A 240 27.85 -27.02 -9.58
CA ASP A 240 29.21 -26.85 -9.11
C ASP A 240 29.52 -25.40 -8.70
N GLY A 241 30.68 -25.20 -8.07
CA GLY A 241 31.08 -23.86 -7.61
C GLY A 241 31.30 -22.86 -8.76
N LEU A 242 31.67 -23.36 -9.94
CA LEU A 242 31.86 -22.52 -11.12
C LEU A 242 30.52 -22.07 -11.71
N SER A 243 29.55 -22.97 -11.88
CA SER A 243 28.19 -22.59 -12.30
C SER A 243 27.54 -21.62 -11.33
N LEU A 244 27.78 -21.75 -10.02
CA LEU A 244 27.29 -20.78 -9.03
C LEU A 244 27.88 -19.38 -9.29
N LEU A 245 29.18 -19.29 -9.58
CA LEU A 245 29.84 -18.02 -9.89
C LEU A 245 29.30 -17.41 -11.19
N GLN A 246 29.15 -18.23 -12.23
CA GLN A 246 28.57 -17.82 -13.51
C GLN A 246 27.12 -17.35 -13.35
N PHE A 247 26.32 -18.08 -12.57
CA PHE A 247 24.95 -17.72 -12.18
C PHE A 247 24.92 -16.34 -11.52
N VAL A 248 25.75 -16.09 -10.50
CA VAL A 248 25.79 -14.80 -9.81
C VAL A 248 26.13 -13.66 -10.76
N ILE A 249 27.09 -13.85 -11.68
CA ILE A 249 27.49 -12.84 -12.67
C ILE A 249 26.33 -12.50 -13.60
N VAL A 250 25.74 -13.52 -14.24
CA VAL A 250 24.65 -13.36 -15.22
C VAL A 250 23.40 -12.80 -14.56
N PHE A 251 23.07 -13.27 -13.35
CA PHE A 251 21.95 -12.77 -12.56
C PHE A 251 22.12 -11.29 -12.19
N CYS A 252 23.32 -10.87 -11.79
CA CYS A 252 23.61 -9.46 -11.50
C CYS A 252 23.39 -8.56 -12.73
N ILE A 253 23.77 -9.03 -13.92
CA ILE A 253 23.53 -8.32 -15.18
C ILE A 253 22.03 -8.20 -15.43
N ALA A 254 21.29 -9.32 -15.41
CA ALA A 254 19.84 -9.33 -15.64
C ALA A 254 19.09 -8.42 -14.64
N TRP A 255 19.42 -8.52 -13.35
CA TRP A 255 18.90 -7.68 -12.29
C TRP A 255 19.13 -6.19 -12.57
N LYS A 256 20.32 -5.86 -13.07
CA LYS A 256 20.69 -4.48 -13.32
C LYS A 256 19.93 -3.88 -14.51
N ILE A 257 19.68 -4.64 -15.58
CA ILE A 257 18.83 -4.19 -16.70
C ILE A 257 17.41 -3.90 -16.19
N TRP A 258 16.84 -4.79 -15.35
CA TRP A 258 15.54 -4.59 -14.72
C TRP A 258 15.50 -3.36 -13.80
N ALA A 259 16.52 -3.22 -12.94
CA ALA A 259 16.61 -2.13 -11.98
C ALA A 259 16.71 -0.76 -12.67
N ASP A 260 17.44 -0.69 -13.79
CA ASP A 260 17.59 0.52 -14.61
C ASP A 260 16.29 0.89 -15.30
N LEU A 261 15.60 -0.07 -15.92
CA LEU A 261 14.31 0.19 -16.53
C LEU A 261 13.28 0.67 -15.50
N THR A 262 13.25 0.02 -14.33
CA THR A 262 12.38 0.41 -13.22
C THR A 262 12.70 1.81 -12.70
N MET A 263 13.99 2.17 -12.62
CA MET A 263 14.42 3.51 -12.20
C MET A 263 14.10 4.57 -13.25
N TRP A 264 14.26 4.25 -14.53
CA TRP A 264 13.92 5.14 -15.63
C TRP A 264 12.42 5.47 -15.65
N ILE A 265 11.56 4.45 -15.53
CA ILE A 265 10.10 4.62 -15.44
C ILE A 265 9.70 5.37 -14.16
N ASN A 266 10.49 5.25 -13.08
CA ASN A 266 10.22 5.99 -11.86
C ASN A 266 10.59 7.48 -11.96
N TYR A 267 11.61 7.83 -12.74
CA TYR A 267 12.02 9.22 -12.93
C TYR A 267 11.15 9.97 -13.93
N PHE A 268 10.72 9.33 -15.02
CA PHE A 268 10.04 9.99 -16.13
C PHE A 268 8.62 9.48 -16.36
N GLU A 269 7.75 10.35 -16.86
CA GLU A 269 6.42 9.99 -17.34
C GLU A 269 6.51 9.42 -18.76
N ILE A 270 5.95 8.21 -18.98
CA ILE A 270 5.96 7.48 -20.26
C ILE A 270 4.59 7.61 -20.92
N ASP A 271 4.36 8.77 -21.53
CA ASP A 271 3.08 9.09 -22.18
C ASP A 271 3.14 9.01 -23.71
N ASP A 272 4.33 8.88 -24.30
CA ASP A 272 4.55 8.94 -25.74
C ASP A 272 5.00 7.60 -26.36
N ILE A 273 4.77 7.48 -27.67
CA ILE A 273 5.14 6.29 -28.44
C ILE A 273 6.66 6.12 -28.46
N PHE A 274 7.42 7.22 -28.55
CA PHE A 274 8.88 7.16 -28.60
C PHE A 274 9.48 6.49 -27.36
N GLN A 275 9.08 6.87 -26.14
CA GLN A 275 9.57 6.21 -24.93
C GLN A 275 9.12 4.75 -24.85
N ARG A 276 7.91 4.41 -25.32
CA ARG A 276 7.48 3.01 -25.41
C ARG A 276 8.36 2.20 -26.39
N ILE A 277 8.76 2.78 -27.53
CA ILE A 277 9.72 2.15 -28.44
C ILE A 277 11.08 1.99 -27.75
N CYS A 278 11.52 2.95 -26.94
CA CYS A 278 12.74 2.81 -26.15
C CYS A 278 12.62 1.67 -25.11
N VAL A 279 11.46 1.46 -24.47
CA VAL A 279 11.20 0.28 -23.62
C VAL A 279 11.31 -1.02 -24.43
N VAL A 280 10.72 -1.07 -25.63
CA VAL A 280 10.83 -2.23 -26.52
C VAL A 280 12.29 -2.51 -26.90
N PHE A 281 13.08 -1.47 -27.17
CA PHE A 281 14.51 -1.63 -27.43
C PHE A 281 15.26 -2.23 -26.23
N TYR A 282 14.92 -1.83 -25.00
CA TYR A 282 15.43 -2.47 -23.78
C TYR A 282 15.06 -3.96 -23.72
N LEU A 283 13.82 -4.32 -24.07
CA LEU A 283 13.38 -5.71 -24.11
C LEU A 283 14.10 -6.52 -25.20
N ILE A 284 14.40 -5.92 -26.36
CA ILE A 284 15.19 -6.56 -27.42
C ILE A 284 16.62 -6.84 -26.92
N CYS A 285 17.25 -5.90 -26.22
CA CYS A 285 18.56 -6.11 -25.63
C CYS A 285 18.53 -7.20 -24.54
N LEU A 286 17.51 -7.21 -23.69
CA LEU A 286 17.30 -8.26 -22.69
C LEU A 286 17.11 -9.63 -23.35
N PHE A 287 16.31 -9.71 -24.40
CA PHE A 287 16.07 -10.94 -25.15
C PHE A 287 17.35 -11.44 -25.80
N GLY A 288 18.11 -10.57 -26.48
CA GLY A 288 19.41 -10.89 -27.07
C GLY A 288 20.44 -11.33 -26.02
N PHE A 289 20.45 -10.72 -24.84
CA PHE A 289 21.24 -11.19 -23.70
C PHE A 289 20.83 -12.62 -23.30
N THR A 290 19.52 -12.85 -23.13
CA THR A 290 18.95 -14.13 -22.64
C THR A 290 19.24 -15.31 -23.57
N THR A 291 19.10 -15.12 -24.89
CA THR A 291 19.36 -16.18 -25.88
C THR A 291 20.82 -16.64 -25.92
N ASN A 292 21.74 -15.85 -25.38
CA ASN A 292 23.17 -16.14 -25.35
C ASN A 292 23.65 -16.66 -23.98
N ILE A 293 22.78 -16.82 -22.97
CA ILE A 293 23.17 -17.20 -21.60
C ILE A 293 23.72 -18.62 -21.51
N PHE A 294 23.08 -19.59 -22.19
CA PHE A 294 23.43 -21.02 -22.06
C PHE A 294 24.89 -21.34 -22.38
N TYR A 295 25.49 -20.62 -23.32
CA TYR A 295 26.88 -20.80 -23.76
C TYR A 295 27.76 -19.60 -23.41
N ALA A 296 27.31 -18.74 -22.48
CA ALA A 296 27.92 -17.44 -22.23
C ALA A 296 29.37 -17.55 -21.78
N PHE A 297 29.78 -18.60 -21.09
CA PHE A 297 31.18 -18.78 -20.67
C PHE A 297 31.97 -19.75 -21.56
N ASP A 298 31.32 -20.32 -22.58
CA ASP A 298 31.95 -21.24 -23.53
C ASP A 298 32.29 -20.56 -24.86
N SER A 299 31.31 -19.88 -25.46
CA SER A 299 31.45 -19.31 -26.82
C SER A 299 30.72 -17.99 -27.04
N THR A 300 29.59 -17.76 -26.36
CA THR A 300 28.71 -16.61 -26.62
C THR A 300 28.92 -15.44 -25.67
N TYR A 301 30.00 -15.43 -24.86
CA TYR A 301 30.30 -14.36 -23.90
C TYR A 301 30.22 -12.97 -24.54
N THR A 302 30.93 -12.80 -25.65
CA THR A 302 31.04 -11.53 -26.37
C THR A 302 29.68 -11.04 -26.82
N SER A 303 28.84 -11.93 -27.37
CA SER A 303 27.48 -11.58 -27.81
C SER A 303 26.60 -11.19 -26.62
N CYS A 304 26.64 -11.97 -25.54
CA CYS A 304 25.88 -11.72 -24.32
C CYS A 304 26.21 -10.33 -23.73
N ILE A 305 27.49 -10.03 -23.55
CA ILE A 305 27.95 -8.73 -23.04
C ILE A 305 27.74 -7.60 -24.05
N ALA A 306 27.81 -7.85 -25.36
CA ALA A 306 27.56 -6.83 -26.37
C ALA A 306 26.12 -6.29 -26.29
N PHE A 307 25.11 -7.13 -26.10
CA PHE A 307 23.74 -6.67 -25.89
C PHE A 307 23.60 -5.84 -24.62
N TYR A 308 24.27 -6.24 -23.55
CA TYR A 308 24.26 -5.49 -22.29
C TYR A 308 24.96 -4.13 -22.40
N VAL A 309 26.16 -4.09 -23.00
CA VAL A 309 26.89 -2.84 -23.28
C VAL A 309 26.06 -1.92 -24.19
N THR A 310 25.39 -2.48 -25.19
CA THR A 310 24.49 -1.72 -26.08
C THR A 310 23.37 -1.06 -25.28
N GLN A 311 22.73 -1.78 -24.36
CA GLN A 311 21.73 -1.20 -23.44
C GLN A 311 22.32 -0.08 -22.59
N ARG A 312 23.55 -0.21 -22.09
CA ARG A 312 24.22 0.83 -21.28
C ARG A 312 24.57 2.08 -22.07
N LEU A 313 25.09 1.93 -23.28
CA LEU A 313 25.39 3.05 -24.15
C LEU A 313 24.11 3.76 -24.61
N PHE A 314 23.04 3.00 -24.86
CA PHE A 314 21.72 3.57 -25.12
C PHE A 314 21.19 4.36 -23.92
N ALA A 315 21.28 3.82 -22.71
CA ALA A 315 20.92 4.53 -21.47
C ALA A 315 21.74 5.82 -21.30
N ALA A 316 23.06 5.75 -21.49
CA ALA A 316 23.94 6.91 -21.40
C ALA A 316 23.57 8.00 -22.43
N THR A 317 23.25 7.59 -23.66
CA THR A 317 22.80 8.49 -24.72
C THR A 317 21.47 9.14 -24.36
N TRP A 318 20.51 8.37 -23.86
CA TRP A 318 19.23 8.87 -23.38
C TRP A 318 19.40 9.89 -22.25
N PHE A 319 20.14 9.55 -21.19
CA PHE A 319 20.37 10.47 -20.07
C PHE A 319 21.12 11.73 -20.49
N THR A 320 22.04 11.63 -21.45
CA THR A 320 22.72 12.80 -22.04
C THR A 320 21.73 13.67 -22.82
N ALA A 321 20.87 13.07 -23.65
CA ALA A 321 19.82 13.80 -24.37
C ALA A 321 18.86 14.52 -23.41
N VAL A 322 18.43 13.84 -22.34
CA VAL A 322 17.62 14.45 -21.29
C VAL A 322 18.36 15.57 -20.59
N ALA A 323 19.66 15.43 -20.31
CA ALA A 323 20.46 16.52 -19.73
C ALA A 323 20.52 17.75 -20.65
N VAL A 324 20.52 17.57 -21.98
CA VAL A 324 20.48 18.67 -22.95
C VAL A 324 19.11 19.34 -22.97
N ILE A 325 18.02 18.55 -22.98
CA ILE A 325 16.62 19.02 -23.07
C ILE A 325 16.15 19.65 -21.74
N LEU A 326 16.49 19.03 -20.61
CA LEU A 326 16.10 19.44 -19.26
C LEU A 326 17.30 20.03 -18.53
N ARG A 327 17.56 21.32 -18.77
CA ARG A 327 18.72 22.02 -18.20
C ARG A 327 18.73 22.06 -16.67
N GLN A 328 17.57 21.94 -16.04
CA GLN A 328 17.42 22.03 -14.58
C GLN A 328 18.08 20.84 -13.87
N VAL A 329 17.88 19.59 -14.34
CA VAL A 329 18.37 18.36 -13.68
C VAL A 329 19.70 17.84 -14.27
N ARG A 330 20.48 18.74 -14.89
CA ARG A 330 21.66 18.40 -15.69
C ARG A 330 22.72 17.58 -14.98
N GLY A 331 23.09 17.97 -13.76
CA GLY A 331 24.20 17.33 -13.03
C GLY A 331 23.91 15.86 -12.74
N ALA A 332 22.70 15.57 -12.25
CA ALA A 332 22.28 14.20 -11.97
C ALA A 332 22.25 13.33 -13.25
N MET A 333 21.69 13.87 -14.35
CA MET A 333 21.59 13.12 -15.61
C MET A 333 22.95 12.84 -16.25
N LEU A 334 23.86 13.83 -16.29
CA LEU A 334 25.21 13.65 -16.81
C LEU A 334 26.05 12.69 -15.95
N MET A 335 25.87 12.74 -14.63
CA MET A 335 26.56 11.80 -13.74
C MET A 335 26.09 10.35 -13.97
N THR A 336 24.78 10.13 -14.09
CA THR A 336 24.24 8.81 -14.44
C THR A 336 24.73 8.34 -15.82
N ALA A 337 24.80 9.25 -16.80
CA ALA A 337 25.37 8.94 -18.12
C ALA A 337 26.86 8.56 -18.02
N ALA A 338 27.66 9.32 -17.26
CA ALA A 338 29.08 9.04 -17.06
C ALA A 338 29.31 7.69 -16.36
N ILE A 339 28.52 7.36 -15.33
CA ILE A 339 28.58 6.05 -14.67
C ILE A 339 28.32 4.94 -15.68
N ASN A 340 27.28 5.08 -16.52
CA ASN A 340 26.98 4.08 -17.55
C ASN A 340 28.10 3.92 -18.59
N VAL A 341 28.74 5.01 -19.03
CA VAL A 341 29.88 4.95 -19.97
C VAL A 341 31.10 4.28 -19.32
N VAL A 342 31.40 4.61 -18.07
CA VAL A 342 32.51 4.00 -17.32
C VAL A 342 32.26 2.50 -17.16
N THR A 343 31.06 2.08 -16.72
CA THR A 343 30.76 0.65 -16.62
C THR A 343 30.81 -0.04 -17.98
N ALA A 344 30.29 0.58 -19.03
CA ALA A 344 30.36 0.03 -20.39
C ALA A 344 31.82 -0.20 -20.83
N ALA A 345 32.73 0.73 -20.54
CA ALA A 345 34.15 0.58 -20.84
C ALA A 345 34.79 -0.61 -20.07
N ILE A 346 34.42 -0.81 -18.80
CA ILE A 346 34.92 -1.95 -18.00
C ILE A 346 34.38 -3.27 -18.55
N TRP A 347 33.10 -3.32 -18.96
CA TRP A 347 32.53 -4.51 -19.61
C TRP A 347 33.18 -4.82 -20.96
N ILE A 348 33.49 -3.79 -21.77
CA ILE A 348 34.26 -3.98 -23.01
C ILE A 348 35.66 -4.52 -22.70
N ALA A 349 36.32 -4.02 -21.66
CA ALA A 349 37.61 -4.55 -21.23
C ALA A 349 37.49 -6.04 -20.84
N SER A 350 36.38 -6.47 -20.22
CA SER A 350 36.15 -7.88 -19.90
C SER A 350 36.08 -8.81 -21.12
N ILE A 351 35.75 -8.29 -22.31
CA ILE A 351 35.71 -9.10 -23.55
C ILE A 351 37.13 -9.40 -24.04
N HIS A 352 38.08 -8.49 -23.80
CA HIS A 352 39.44 -8.58 -24.33
C HIS A 352 40.39 -9.36 -23.42
N VAL A 353 39.94 -9.76 -22.23
CA VAL A 353 40.74 -10.50 -21.25
C VAL A 353 40.29 -11.96 -21.24
N ALA A 354 41.24 -12.88 -21.39
CA ALA A 354 40.97 -14.31 -21.34
C ALA A 354 40.58 -14.79 -19.93
N TRP A 355 39.77 -15.84 -19.86
CA TRP A 355 39.48 -16.56 -18.62
C TRP A 355 40.77 -17.18 -18.03
N PRO A 356 41.05 -17.11 -16.71
CA PRO A 356 40.22 -16.58 -15.61
C PRO A 356 40.48 -15.11 -15.24
N GLY A 357 41.45 -14.45 -15.88
CA GLY A 357 41.76 -13.03 -15.64
C GLY A 357 40.59 -12.08 -15.90
N GLN A 358 39.64 -12.55 -16.71
CA GLN A 358 38.34 -11.94 -16.99
C GLN A 358 37.50 -11.63 -15.74
N LEU A 359 37.69 -12.36 -14.63
CA LEU A 359 36.92 -12.16 -13.41
C LEU A 359 37.18 -10.80 -12.74
N ALA A 360 38.39 -10.27 -12.84
CA ALA A 360 38.72 -8.97 -12.27
C ALA A 360 37.92 -7.80 -12.88
N PRO A 361 37.89 -7.62 -14.22
CA PRO A 361 37.06 -6.59 -14.83
C PRO A 361 35.56 -6.85 -14.61
N ILE A 362 35.09 -8.10 -14.64
CA ILE A 362 33.68 -8.43 -14.33
C ILE A 362 33.32 -7.95 -12.92
N ALA A 363 34.12 -8.31 -11.91
CA ALA A 363 33.88 -7.92 -10.52
C ALA A 363 33.87 -6.39 -10.35
N MET A 364 34.84 -5.69 -10.96
CA MET A 364 34.87 -4.23 -10.95
C MET A 364 33.62 -3.62 -11.60
N ALA A 365 33.14 -4.19 -12.70
CA ALA A 365 31.97 -3.72 -13.41
C ALA A 365 30.69 -3.93 -12.59
N ILE A 366 30.51 -5.11 -11.98
CA ILE A 366 29.37 -5.41 -11.10
C ILE A 366 29.35 -4.49 -9.87
N VAL A 367 30.51 -4.27 -9.23
CA VAL A 367 30.61 -3.35 -8.09
C VAL A 367 30.21 -1.94 -8.51
N THR A 368 30.71 -1.47 -9.66
CA THR A 368 30.36 -0.15 -10.19
C THR A 368 28.87 -0.05 -10.52
N ASP A 369 28.26 -1.12 -11.03
CA ASP A 369 26.84 -1.19 -11.35
C ASP A 369 25.93 -1.18 -10.12
N LEU A 370 26.27 -1.96 -9.10
CA LEU A 370 25.47 -2.06 -7.87
C LEU A 370 25.60 -0.80 -7.00
N PHE A 371 26.79 -0.21 -6.93
CA PHE A 371 27.08 0.92 -6.03
C PHE A 371 27.14 2.28 -6.72
N GLY A 372 27.08 2.36 -8.06
CA GLY A 372 27.12 3.62 -8.81
C GLY A 372 26.03 4.61 -8.41
N ASN A 373 24.81 4.13 -8.12
CA ASN A 373 23.73 4.97 -7.61
C ASN A 373 23.99 5.52 -6.20
N VAL A 374 24.76 4.81 -5.37
CA VAL A 374 25.18 5.29 -4.05
C VAL A 374 26.18 6.44 -4.20
N LEU A 375 27.07 6.36 -5.19
CA LEU A 375 27.98 7.46 -5.53
C LEU A 375 27.20 8.72 -5.92
N LEU A 376 26.15 8.59 -6.75
CA LEU A 376 25.26 9.70 -7.11
C LEU A 376 24.59 10.31 -5.87
N ILE A 377 24.06 9.49 -4.95
CA ILE A 377 23.48 9.99 -3.69
C ILE A 377 24.52 10.69 -2.82
N GLY A 378 25.74 10.15 -2.77
CA GLY A 378 26.87 10.74 -2.05
C GLY A 378 27.23 12.13 -2.59
N THR A 379 27.33 12.28 -3.90
CA THR A 379 27.65 13.58 -4.53
C THR A 379 26.54 14.59 -4.39
N MET A 380 25.27 14.18 -4.50
CA MET A 380 24.12 15.05 -4.21
C MET A 380 24.17 15.58 -2.77
N LYS A 381 24.51 14.75 -1.79
CA LYS A 381 24.65 15.19 -0.39
C LYS A 381 25.86 16.10 -0.18
N ALA A 382 26.99 15.82 -0.84
CA ALA A 382 28.17 16.67 -0.78
C ALA A 382 27.90 18.06 -1.38
N ALA A 383 27.13 18.12 -2.49
CA ALA A 383 26.67 19.37 -3.10
C ALA A 383 25.76 20.16 -2.14
N ALA A 384 24.79 19.49 -1.52
CA ALA A 384 23.88 20.11 -0.56
C ALA A 384 24.61 20.67 0.69
N LYS A 385 25.69 20.01 1.13
CA LYS A 385 26.55 20.46 2.24
C LYS A 385 27.60 21.52 1.85
N LYS A 386 27.57 22.03 0.62
CA LYS A 386 28.57 22.97 0.06
C LYS A 386 30.03 22.48 0.14
N MET A 387 30.24 21.17 0.11
CA MET A 387 31.59 20.59 0.06
C MET A 387 32.17 20.53 -1.36
N LEU A 388 31.34 20.78 -2.38
CA LEU A 388 31.73 20.80 -3.79
C LEU A 388 31.88 22.25 -4.30
N PRO A 389 32.73 22.48 -5.31
CA PRO A 389 32.82 23.77 -6.00
C PRO A 389 31.44 24.27 -6.47
N GLU A 390 31.21 25.58 -6.40
CA GLU A 390 29.90 26.19 -6.70
C GLU A 390 29.35 25.84 -8.10
N VAL A 391 30.24 25.70 -9.09
CA VAL A 391 29.88 25.30 -10.46
C VAL A 391 29.21 23.93 -10.48
N ILE A 392 29.76 22.97 -9.71
CA ILE A 392 29.22 21.61 -9.60
C ILE A 392 27.97 21.65 -8.74
N ALA A 393 28.00 22.35 -7.60
CA ALA A 393 26.84 22.45 -6.72
C ALA A 393 25.59 23.00 -7.43
N ARG A 394 25.76 23.99 -8.34
CA ARG A 394 24.66 24.54 -9.15
C ARG A 394 24.07 23.50 -10.10
N ALA A 395 24.88 22.59 -10.64
CA ALA A 395 24.39 21.51 -11.51
C ALA A 395 23.56 20.45 -10.77
N PHE A 396 23.70 20.36 -9.43
CA PHE A 396 22.97 19.44 -8.56
C PHE A 396 21.90 20.13 -7.70
N GLU A 397 21.57 21.40 -7.98
CA GLU A 397 20.52 22.13 -7.25
C GLU A 397 19.13 21.50 -7.44
N PHE A 398 18.89 20.90 -8.60
CA PHE A 398 17.71 20.10 -8.90
C PHE A 398 18.15 18.67 -9.18
N PHE A 399 17.52 17.72 -8.51
CA PHE A 399 17.74 16.30 -8.76
C PHE A 399 16.42 15.54 -8.76
N PRO A 400 16.27 14.52 -9.64
CA PRO A 400 15.05 13.73 -9.68
C PRO A 400 14.86 12.99 -8.36
N ALA A 401 13.63 12.98 -7.89
CA ALA A 401 13.21 12.28 -6.69
C ALA A 401 12.58 10.95 -7.10
N ILE A 402 12.88 9.89 -6.35
CA ILE A 402 12.25 8.60 -6.55
C ILE A 402 10.82 8.68 -6.00
N ASN A 403 9.83 8.36 -6.82
CA ASN A 403 8.47 8.12 -6.34
C ASN A 403 8.48 6.83 -5.52
N ILE A 404 8.48 6.97 -4.19
CA ILE A 404 8.66 5.87 -3.24
C ILE A 404 7.47 4.91 -3.31
N GLU A 405 6.25 5.44 -3.39
CA GLU A 405 5.03 4.64 -3.46
C GLU A 405 5.06 3.71 -4.68
N HIS A 406 5.32 4.28 -5.86
CA HIS A 406 5.45 3.52 -7.11
C HIS A 406 6.61 2.53 -7.09
N ARG A 407 7.77 2.91 -6.51
CA ARG A 407 8.94 2.01 -6.41
C ARG A 407 8.64 0.79 -5.55
N VAL A 408 7.94 0.99 -4.43
CA VAL A 408 7.56 -0.10 -3.52
C VAL A 408 6.50 -0.98 -4.16
N GLU A 409 5.47 -0.40 -4.79
CA GLU A 409 4.41 -1.15 -5.46
C GLU A 409 4.98 -2.04 -6.58
N ARG A 410 5.86 -1.50 -7.42
CA ARG A 410 6.50 -2.27 -8.49
C ARG A 410 7.41 -3.38 -7.97
N ASN A 411 8.22 -3.10 -6.95
CA ASN A 411 9.08 -4.12 -6.36
C ASN A 411 8.24 -5.26 -5.73
N ASN A 412 7.12 -4.92 -5.09
CA ASN A 412 6.18 -5.88 -4.55
C ASN A 412 5.49 -6.70 -5.65
N ALA A 413 5.06 -6.07 -6.75
CA ALA A 413 4.51 -6.78 -7.90
C ALA A 413 5.52 -7.78 -8.49
N PHE A 414 6.77 -7.35 -8.68
CA PHE A 414 7.85 -8.21 -9.16
C PHE A 414 8.09 -9.41 -8.23
N VAL A 415 8.22 -9.18 -6.91
CA VAL A 415 8.38 -10.27 -5.93
C VAL A 415 7.20 -11.26 -5.98
N SER A 416 5.97 -10.75 -6.12
CA SER A 416 4.78 -11.60 -6.26
C SER A 416 4.83 -12.45 -7.53
N LEU A 417 5.30 -11.90 -8.64
CA LEU A 417 5.48 -12.64 -9.89
C LEU A 417 6.56 -13.72 -9.76
N VAL A 418 7.67 -13.44 -9.07
CA VAL A 418 8.72 -14.45 -8.80
C VAL A 418 8.17 -15.62 -7.99
N PHE A 419 7.40 -15.34 -6.93
CA PHE A 419 6.74 -16.40 -6.16
C PHE A 419 5.75 -17.19 -7.01
N GLY A 420 4.94 -16.51 -7.83
CA GLY A 420 3.99 -17.17 -8.73
C GLY A 420 4.67 -18.06 -9.78
N TYR A 421 5.76 -17.59 -10.39
CA TYR A 421 6.48 -18.33 -11.42
C TYR A 421 7.22 -19.54 -10.86
N SER A 422 7.71 -19.48 -9.61
CA SER A 422 8.28 -20.66 -8.95
C SER A 422 7.30 -21.82 -8.76
N ILE A 423 5.99 -21.56 -8.83
CA ILE A 423 4.98 -22.63 -8.83
C ILE A 423 4.93 -23.30 -10.21
N LEU A 424 5.17 -22.57 -11.30
CA LEU A 424 5.17 -23.15 -12.65
C LEU A 424 6.33 -24.13 -12.85
N THR A 425 7.49 -23.85 -12.25
CA THR A 425 8.70 -24.69 -12.41
C THR A 425 8.60 -26.04 -11.71
N ILE A 426 7.74 -26.17 -10.69
CA ILE A 426 7.52 -27.44 -9.98
C ILE A 426 6.37 -28.28 -10.58
N LEU A 427 5.68 -27.79 -11.60
CA LEU A 427 4.63 -28.55 -12.29
C LEU A 427 5.26 -29.64 -13.15
N PHE A 428 4.73 -30.85 -13.04
CA PHE A 428 5.09 -31.98 -13.88
C PHE A 428 3.83 -32.68 -14.39
N GLN A 429 3.97 -33.50 -15.45
CA GLN A 429 2.88 -34.32 -15.97
C GLN A 429 3.04 -35.76 -15.50
N SER A 430 1.96 -36.35 -14.97
CA SER A 430 1.93 -37.72 -14.46
C SER A 430 1.17 -38.66 -15.42
N ARG A 431 1.70 -39.88 -15.56
CA ARG A 431 1.10 -41.04 -16.25
C ARG A 431 0.63 -42.13 -15.27
N ALA A 432 0.83 -41.93 -13.97
CA ALA A 432 0.43 -42.90 -12.95
C ALA A 432 -1.08 -43.20 -13.01
N SER A 433 -1.47 -44.45 -12.76
CA SER A 433 -2.88 -44.83 -12.65
C SER A 433 -3.58 -44.17 -11.46
N PHE A 434 -2.82 -43.85 -10.41
CA PHE A 434 -3.26 -43.09 -9.24
C PHE A 434 -2.31 -41.91 -9.04
N GLY A 435 -2.81 -40.69 -9.23
CA GLY A 435 -1.98 -39.47 -9.29
C GLY A 435 -1.41 -38.97 -7.95
N ILE A 436 -1.49 -39.76 -6.88
CA ILE A 436 -0.90 -39.44 -5.57
C ILE A 436 0.32 -40.34 -5.38
N ASN A 437 1.48 -39.83 -5.74
CA ASN A 437 2.78 -40.48 -5.60
C ASN A 437 3.79 -39.54 -4.90
N ALA A 438 5.02 -39.99 -4.70
CA ALA A 438 6.04 -39.17 -4.05
C ALA A 438 6.38 -37.88 -4.83
N PHE A 439 6.31 -37.89 -6.17
CA PHE A 439 6.48 -36.70 -7.01
C PHE A 439 5.42 -35.63 -6.66
N PHE A 440 4.16 -36.04 -6.54
CA PHE A 440 3.08 -35.15 -6.12
C PHE A 440 3.31 -34.58 -4.71
N GLY A 441 3.73 -35.43 -3.76
CA GLY A 441 4.07 -35.01 -2.40
C GLY A 441 5.16 -33.93 -2.36
N LYS A 442 6.25 -34.12 -3.13
CA LYS A 442 7.33 -33.13 -3.26
C LYS A 442 6.82 -31.81 -3.84
N GLY A 443 5.98 -31.88 -4.89
CA GLY A 443 5.36 -30.70 -5.49
C GLY A 443 4.45 -29.93 -4.51
N VAL A 444 3.61 -30.63 -3.74
CA VAL A 444 2.75 -30.00 -2.71
C VAL A 444 3.58 -29.30 -1.63
N LEU A 445 4.65 -29.93 -1.16
CA LEU A 445 5.56 -29.30 -0.19
C LEU A 445 6.23 -28.05 -0.77
N GLY A 446 6.66 -28.10 -2.03
CA GLY A 446 7.17 -26.93 -2.76
C GLY A 446 6.17 -25.79 -2.87
N LEU A 447 4.91 -26.10 -3.19
CA LEU A 447 3.81 -25.12 -3.21
C LEU A 447 3.57 -24.49 -1.83
N ILE A 448 3.58 -25.31 -0.77
CA ILE A 448 3.45 -24.83 0.61
C ILE A 448 4.61 -23.90 0.95
N GLN A 449 5.85 -24.22 0.57
CA GLN A 449 7.00 -23.34 0.76
C GLN A 449 6.81 -21.99 0.05
N ALA A 450 6.46 -21.99 -1.24
CA ALA A 450 6.23 -20.77 -2.00
C ALA A 450 5.15 -19.88 -1.34
N PHE A 451 4.05 -20.51 -0.88
CA PHE A 451 2.98 -19.81 -0.16
C PHE A 451 3.47 -19.23 1.17
N ILE A 452 4.25 -19.96 1.95
CA ILE A 452 4.80 -19.44 3.22
C ILE A 452 5.72 -18.24 2.98
N PHE A 453 6.61 -18.30 1.99
CA PHE A 453 7.48 -17.16 1.66
C PHE A 453 6.68 -15.94 1.23
N ASN A 454 5.65 -16.12 0.39
CA ASN A 454 4.72 -15.07 0.03
C ASN A 454 4.04 -14.46 1.26
N TRP A 455 3.55 -15.33 2.16
CA TRP A 455 2.86 -14.91 3.38
C TRP A 455 3.78 -14.11 4.31
N ILE A 456 5.01 -14.57 4.54
CA ILE A 456 6.00 -13.85 5.35
C ILE A 456 6.33 -12.49 4.72
N TYR A 457 6.54 -12.43 3.40
CA TYR A 457 6.93 -11.19 2.73
C TYR A 457 5.81 -10.12 2.77
N PHE A 458 4.57 -10.49 2.41
CA PHE A 458 3.47 -9.54 2.26
C PHE A 458 2.69 -9.29 3.56
N GLU A 459 2.28 -10.31 4.30
CA GLU A 459 1.40 -10.13 5.46
C GLU A 459 2.15 -10.09 6.79
N VAL A 460 3.41 -10.52 6.86
CA VAL A 460 4.20 -10.40 8.10
C VAL A 460 5.10 -9.18 8.04
N ASP A 461 5.93 -9.06 7.00
CA ASP A 461 6.97 -8.03 6.92
C ASP A 461 6.49 -6.67 6.36
N ALA A 462 5.34 -6.63 5.67
CA ALA A 462 4.72 -5.40 5.20
C ALA A 462 3.52 -4.94 6.05
N TYR A 463 3.13 -5.71 7.06
CA TYR A 463 1.98 -5.41 7.91
C TYR A 463 2.25 -4.27 8.92
N HIS A 464 1.35 -3.28 8.96
CA HIS A 464 1.45 -2.08 9.82
C HIS A 464 2.82 -1.37 9.79
N VAL A 465 3.45 -1.28 8.62
CA VAL A 465 4.67 -0.48 8.44
C VAL A 465 4.33 1.00 8.72
N HIS A 466 4.92 1.56 9.78
CA HIS A 466 4.78 2.97 10.16
C HIS A 466 5.68 3.87 9.30
N VAL A 467 6.96 3.49 9.17
CA VAL A 467 7.91 4.17 8.29
C VAL A 467 8.60 3.13 7.43
N HIS A 468 8.39 3.24 6.12
CA HIS A 468 9.06 2.41 5.13
C HIS A 468 10.57 2.69 5.08
N ALA A 469 11.39 1.70 4.73
CA ALA A 469 12.85 1.75 4.81
C ALA A 469 13.43 2.90 3.96
N ILE A 470 12.88 3.12 2.76
CA ILE A 470 13.29 4.20 1.86
C ILE A 470 13.08 5.59 2.48
N ARG A 471 12.01 5.78 3.27
CA ARG A 471 11.70 7.07 3.92
C ARG A 471 12.51 7.33 5.19
N ARG A 472 13.01 6.27 5.82
CA ARG A 472 13.63 6.35 7.15
C ARG A 472 15.01 7.01 7.11
N HIS A 473 15.91 6.48 6.30
CA HIS A 473 17.31 6.93 6.26
C HIS A 473 17.97 6.40 4.98
N TRP A 474 18.91 7.15 4.41
CA TRP A 474 19.59 6.76 3.17
C TRP A 474 20.26 5.38 3.25
N LEU A 475 20.89 5.04 4.39
CA LEU A 475 21.50 3.72 4.57
C LEU A 475 20.44 2.62 4.61
N SER A 476 19.30 2.87 5.28
CA SER A 476 18.20 1.92 5.33
C SER A 476 17.58 1.71 3.95
N ALA A 477 17.50 2.79 3.14
CA ALA A 477 17.04 2.73 1.76
C ALA A 477 18.01 1.90 0.89
N SER A 478 19.32 2.16 0.99
CA SER A 478 20.34 1.42 0.25
C SER A 478 20.33 -0.06 0.61
N VAL A 479 20.32 -0.40 1.91
CA VAL A 479 20.27 -1.80 2.35
C VAL A 479 18.98 -2.48 1.89
N TRP A 480 17.83 -1.80 1.97
CA TRP A 480 16.56 -2.34 1.48
C TRP A 480 16.61 -2.62 -0.03
N VAL A 481 17.10 -1.68 -0.85
CA VAL A 481 17.21 -1.89 -2.31
C VAL A 481 18.19 -3.02 -2.63
N THR A 482 19.37 -3.05 -1.99
CA THR A 482 20.39 -4.04 -2.27
C THR A 482 20.03 -5.42 -1.73
N ALA A 483 19.29 -5.55 -0.63
CA ALA A 483 18.89 -6.84 -0.04
C ALA A 483 17.86 -7.60 -0.89
N HIS A 484 17.14 -6.95 -1.80
CA HIS A 484 16.25 -7.66 -2.73
C HIS A 484 17.00 -8.49 -3.77
N LEU A 485 18.22 -8.08 -4.16
CA LEU A 485 19.04 -8.85 -5.10
C LEU A 485 19.39 -10.25 -4.56
N PRO A 486 20.05 -10.41 -3.39
CA PRO A 486 20.35 -11.73 -2.85
C PRO A 486 19.08 -12.49 -2.42
N PHE A 487 18.00 -11.78 -2.06
CA PHE A 487 16.71 -12.42 -1.80
C PHE A 487 16.18 -13.15 -3.03
N ILE A 488 15.99 -12.44 -4.15
CA ILE A 488 15.43 -13.02 -5.38
C ILE A 488 16.41 -14.01 -6.00
N MET A 489 17.71 -13.69 -6.02
CA MET A 489 18.74 -14.59 -6.54
C MET A 489 18.78 -15.93 -5.79
N GLY A 490 18.75 -15.89 -4.45
CA GLY A 490 18.71 -17.11 -3.64
C GLY A 490 17.40 -17.89 -3.80
N TYR A 491 16.27 -17.19 -3.84
CA TYR A 491 14.96 -17.84 -4.00
C TYR A 491 14.81 -18.50 -5.39
N VAL A 492 15.21 -17.83 -6.47
CA VAL A 492 15.17 -18.39 -7.83
C VAL A 492 16.10 -19.59 -7.94
N LEU A 493 17.33 -19.50 -7.43
CA LEU A 493 18.24 -20.65 -7.41
C LEU A 493 17.63 -21.85 -6.69
N ALA A 494 16.98 -21.62 -5.55
CA ALA A 494 16.27 -22.66 -4.83
C ALA A 494 15.08 -23.22 -5.60
N ALA A 495 14.28 -22.38 -6.25
CA ALA A 495 13.12 -22.78 -7.03
C ALA A 495 13.50 -23.62 -8.27
N SER A 496 14.52 -23.19 -9.03
CA SER A 496 15.01 -23.95 -10.19
C SER A 496 15.71 -25.25 -9.78
N THR A 497 16.27 -25.30 -8.57
CA THR A 497 16.81 -26.57 -8.03
C THR A 497 15.67 -27.47 -7.53
N LEU A 498 14.63 -26.90 -6.91
CA LEU A 498 13.46 -27.63 -6.43
C LEU A 498 12.75 -28.38 -7.56
N SER A 499 12.67 -27.83 -8.76
CA SER A 499 12.09 -28.55 -9.91
C SER A 499 12.81 -29.87 -10.20
N ARG A 500 14.16 -29.88 -10.15
CA ARG A 500 14.99 -31.09 -10.25
C ARG A 500 14.77 -32.04 -9.07
N LEU A 501 14.68 -31.53 -7.84
CA LEU A 501 14.43 -32.35 -6.65
C LEU A 501 13.04 -33.00 -6.68
N VAL A 502 12.03 -32.30 -7.19
CA VAL A 502 10.67 -32.85 -7.35
C VAL A 502 10.73 -34.05 -8.28
N LEU A 503 11.45 -33.97 -9.39
CA LEU A 503 11.60 -35.05 -10.39
C LEU A 503 12.54 -36.19 -9.99
N ALA A 504 13.26 -36.10 -8.85
CA ALA A 504 14.16 -37.16 -8.41
C ALA A 504 13.38 -38.42 -7.99
N HIS A 505 13.92 -39.62 -8.27
CA HIS A 505 13.29 -40.91 -7.94
C HIS A 505 14.00 -41.67 -6.80
N ASP A 506 14.63 -40.93 -5.89
CA ASP A 506 15.44 -41.46 -4.78
C ASP A 506 14.64 -41.94 -3.55
N CYS A 507 13.31 -41.96 -3.63
CA CYS A 507 12.42 -42.35 -2.53
C CYS A 507 11.46 -43.47 -2.95
N SER A 508 10.93 -44.19 -1.96
CA SER A 508 9.85 -45.16 -2.20
C SER A 508 8.64 -44.46 -2.84
N ASP A 509 7.98 -45.12 -3.79
CA ASP A 509 6.80 -44.58 -4.49
C ASP A 509 7.10 -43.42 -5.47
N ALA A 510 8.32 -43.42 -6.02
CA ALA A 510 8.74 -42.55 -7.12
C ALA A 510 9.21 -43.40 -8.31
N ASP A 511 8.30 -44.01 -9.06
CA ASP A 511 8.67 -44.72 -10.29
C ASP A 511 8.85 -43.71 -11.44
N PRO A 512 10.02 -43.63 -12.11
CA PRO A 512 10.21 -42.74 -13.26
C PRO A 512 9.17 -42.90 -14.37
N HIS A 513 8.60 -44.11 -14.56
CA HIS A 513 7.59 -44.37 -15.58
C HIS A 513 6.22 -43.72 -15.28
N ASP A 514 6.01 -43.28 -14.03
CA ASP A 514 4.84 -42.49 -13.65
C ASP A 514 4.95 -41.03 -14.14
N LEU A 515 6.10 -40.59 -14.63
CA LEU A 515 6.29 -39.27 -15.23
C LEU A 515 5.94 -39.30 -16.72
N GLY A 516 5.57 -38.14 -17.28
CA GLY A 516 5.49 -37.98 -18.73
C GLY A 516 6.84 -38.21 -19.40
N GLU A 517 6.86 -38.72 -20.65
CA GLU A 517 8.08 -39.05 -21.42
C GLU A 517 9.18 -37.97 -21.33
N HIS A 518 8.81 -36.69 -21.41
CA HIS A 518 9.76 -35.58 -21.36
C HIS A 518 10.40 -35.36 -19.97
N TYR A 519 9.71 -35.77 -18.90
CA TYR A 519 10.15 -35.60 -17.52
C TYR A 519 10.89 -36.85 -17.01
N GLU A 520 10.63 -38.02 -17.59
CA GLU A 520 11.31 -39.27 -17.27
C GLU A 520 12.83 -39.17 -17.53
N GLU A 521 13.23 -38.61 -18.67
CA GLU A 521 14.66 -38.39 -19.02
C GLU A 521 15.38 -37.45 -18.03
N ASN A 522 14.63 -36.56 -17.38
CA ASN A 522 15.15 -35.59 -16.42
C ASN A 522 15.12 -36.10 -14.97
N SER A 523 14.64 -37.32 -14.73
CA SER A 523 14.54 -37.91 -13.40
C SER A 523 15.88 -38.49 -12.93
N GLU A 524 16.46 -37.89 -11.89
CA GLU A 524 17.74 -38.33 -11.32
C GLU A 524 17.55 -39.40 -10.24
N ALA A 525 18.38 -40.45 -10.27
CA ALA A 525 18.33 -41.57 -9.32
C ALA A 525 18.83 -41.19 -7.91
N GLU A 526 19.79 -40.27 -7.83
CA GLU A 526 20.28 -39.73 -6.58
C GLU A 526 20.48 -38.22 -6.72
N VAL A 527 19.96 -37.44 -5.76
CA VAL A 527 20.15 -36.00 -5.76
C VAL A 527 21.62 -35.65 -5.50
N SER A 528 22.25 -35.04 -6.50
CA SER A 528 23.65 -34.59 -6.40
C SER A 528 23.87 -33.65 -5.20
N HIS A 529 25.05 -33.75 -4.59
CA HIS A 529 25.40 -32.92 -3.43
C HIS A 529 25.33 -31.42 -3.75
N GLY A 530 25.66 -31.03 -5.00
CA GLY A 530 25.55 -29.65 -5.46
C GLY A 530 24.12 -29.11 -5.44
N LEU A 531 23.14 -29.88 -5.93
CA LEU A 531 21.72 -29.47 -5.91
C LEU A 531 21.23 -29.24 -4.47
N ARG A 532 21.66 -30.07 -3.53
CA ARG A 532 21.33 -29.88 -2.11
C ARG A 532 21.82 -28.51 -1.59
N TRP A 533 23.05 -28.13 -1.94
CA TRP A 533 23.62 -26.83 -1.57
C TRP A 533 22.91 -25.65 -2.25
N PHE A 534 22.55 -25.78 -3.53
CA PHE A 534 21.84 -24.72 -4.24
C PHE A 534 20.44 -24.50 -3.67
N TYR A 535 19.71 -25.59 -3.40
CA TYR A 535 18.39 -25.53 -2.77
C TYR A 535 18.43 -24.93 -1.36
N CYS A 536 19.23 -25.52 -0.47
CA CYS A 536 19.27 -25.08 0.93
C CYS A 536 19.96 -23.73 1.10
N GLY A 537 21.06 -23.50 0.36
CA GLY A 537 21.76 -22.22 0.34
C GLY A 537 20.88 -21.10 -0.18
N GLY A 538 20.17 -21.34 -1.29
CA GLY A 538 19.23 -20.40 -1.87
C GLY A 538 18.09 -20.02 -0.91
N LEU A 539 17.40 -21.00 -0.33
CA LEU A 539 16.32 -20.78 0.64
C LEU A 539 16.81 -20.05 1.90
N GLY A 540 17.97 -20.44 2.43
CA GLY A 540 18.55 -19.81 3.61
C GLY A 540 18.94 -18.36 3.36
N ILE A 541 19.61 -18.07 2.24
CA ILE A 541 19.95 -16.69 1.83
C ILE A 541 18.68 -15.85 1.61
N ALA A 542 17.63 -16.44 1.02
CA ALA A 542 16.36 -15.77 0.85
C ALA A 542 15.75 -15.35 2.20
N LEU A 543 15.70 -16.27 3.18
CA LEU A 543 15.20 -15.97 4.53
C LEU A 543 16.04 -14.91 5.26
N ILE A 544 17.37 -14.99 5.16
CA ILE A 544 18.27 -13.97 5.75
C ILE A 544 17.99 -12.61 5.12
N SER A 545 17.86 -12.56 3.80
CA SER A 545 17.63 -11.32 3.07
C SER A 545 16.26 -10.71 3.40
N MET A 546 15.21 -11.54 3.52
CA MET A 546 13.90 -11.10 4.03
C MET A 546 13.98 -10.57 5.47
N ALA A 547 14.76 -11.22 6.35
CA ALA A 547 14.99 -10.72 7.71
C ALA A 547 15.65 -9.32 7.72
N VAL A 548 16.62 -9.09 6.82
CA VAL A 548 17.29 -7.79 6.64
C VAL A 548 16.32 -6.74 6.10
N ILE A 549 15.50 -7.08 5.10
CA ILE A 549 14.46 -6.21 4.55
C ILE A 549 13.48 -5.79 5.65
N SER A 550 12.97 -6.76 6.41
CA SER A 550 12.08 -6.52 7.55
C SER A 550 12.75 -5.64 8.59
N PHE A 551 14.01 -5.90 8.96
CA PHE A 551 14.77 -5.10 9.93
C PHE A 551 14.86 -3.61 9.56
N CYS A 552 14.95 -3.30 8.26
CA CYS A 552 15.01 -1.93 7.76
C CYS A 552 13.71 -1.14 8.01
N HIS A 553 12.54 -1.80 7.95
CA HIS A 553 11.23 -1.19 8.22
C HIS A 553 11.00 -0.84 9.70
N ILE A 554 10.35 0.30 9.97
CA ILE A 554 9.79 0.61 11.29
C ILE A 554 8.31 0.26 11.27
N HIS A 555 7.92 -0.68 12.12
CA HIS A 555 6.53 -1.12 12.26
C HIS A 555 5.87 -0.42 13.45
N LYS A 556 4.53 -0.26 13.42
CA LYS A 556 3.76 0.17 14.59
C LYS A 556 3.91 -0.86 15.72
N ARG A 557 4.00 -0.38 16.96
CA ARG A 557 4.10 -1.26 18.14
C ARG A 557 2.70 -1.63 18.61
N LEU A 558 2.42 -2.93 18.71
CA LEU A 558 1.23 -3.40 19.43
C LEU A 558 1.57 -3.46 20.93
N GLU A 559 0.75 -2.82 21.78
CA GLU A 559 1.01 -2.68 23.22
C GLU A 559 1.07 -4.03 23.95
N LYS A 560 0.28 -5.03 23.51
CA LYS A 560 0.20 -6.37 24.10
C LYS A 560 0.73 -7.49 23.19
N CYS A 561 1.68 -7.18 22.32
CA CYS A 561 2.29 -8.16 21.41
C CYS A 561 2.96 -9.33 22.16
N ARG A 562 2.68 -10.58 21.76
CA ARG A 562 3.25 -11.79 22.38
C ARG A 562 4.76 -11.89 22.24
N LEU A 563 5.29 -11.65 21.04
CA LEU A 563 6.73 -11.67 20.78
C LEU A 563 7.18 -10.42 20.03
N ARG A 564 8.15 -9.71 20.59
CA ARG A 564 8.74 -8.51 19.97
C ARG A 564 9.44 -8.87 18.65
N LYS A 565 9.58 -7.89 17.75
CA LYS A 565 10.19 -8.06 16.43
C LYS A 565 11.61 -8.66 16.43
N ARG A 566 12.49 -8.19 17.34
CA ARG A 566 13.90 -8.61 17.37
C ARG A 566 14.10 -10.12 17.59
N PRO A 567 13.47 -10.74 18.61
CA PRO A 567 13.59 -12.19 18.79
C PRO A 567 12.97 -12.99 17.63
N ARG A 568 11.89 -12.50 16.99
CA ARG A 568 11.32 -13.15 15.79
C ARG A 568 12.34 -13.21 14.64
N LEU A 569 12.96 -12.08 14.35
CA LEU A 569 14.01 -12.01 13.32
C LEU A 569 15.24 -12.85 13.68
N ALA A 570 15.63 -12.89 14.96
CA ALA A 570 16.74 -13.74 15.41
C ALA A 570 16.43 -15.23 15.19
N ILE A 571 15.22 -15.69 15.53
CA ILE A 571 14.78 -17.07 15.27
C ILE A 571 14.80 -17.37 13.76
N ARG A 572 14.31 -16.44 12.92
CA ARG A 572 14.36 -16.57 11.46
C ARG A 572 15.80 -16.76 10.96
N LEU A 573 16.76 -15.99 11.48
CA LEU A 573 18.18 -16.12 11.14
C LEU A 573 18.78 -17.45 11.62
N CYS A 574 18.42 -17.92 12.82
CA CYS A 574 18.86 -19.22 13.32
C CYS A 574 18.34 -20.36 12.45
N VAL A 575 17.06 -20.34 12.07
CA VAL A 575 16.47 -21.34 11.18
C VAL A 575 17.13 -21.30 9.79
N ALA A 576 17.39 -20.11 9.25
CA ALA A 576 18.10 -19.97 7.98
C ALA A 576 19.51 -20.58 8.04
N ALA A 577 20.25 -20.39 9.15
CA ALA A 577 21.55 -21.02 9.34
C ALA A 577 21.45 -22.56 9.39
N ILE A 578 20.42 -23.10 10.06
CA ILE A 578 20.14 -24.55 10.08
C ILE A 578 19.88 -25.07 8.66
N ILE A 579 19.06 -24.36 7.87
CA ILE A 579 18.78 -24.74 6.48
C ILE A 579 20.07 -24.76 5.67
N ILE A 580 20.91 -23.72 5.75
CA ILE A 580 22.19 -23.66 5.02
C ILE A 580 23.14 -24.82 5.38
N CYS A 581 23.11 -25.29 6.64
CA CYS A 581 23.94 -26.41 7.08
C CYS A 581 23.35 -27.79 6.74
N LEU A 582 22.08 -27.89 6.37
CA LEU A 582 21.38 -29.15 6.12
C LEU A 582 22.00 -30.03 5.01
N PRO A 583 22.59 -29.50 3.92
CA PRO A 583 23.25 -30.29 2.88
C PRO A 583 24.41 -31.16 3.39
N THR A 584 24.96 -30.86 4.58
CA THR A 584 26.03 -31.67 5.19
C THR A 584 25.56 -33.06 5.65
N ALA A 585 24.24 -33.27 5.75
CA ALA A 585 23.64 -34.55 6.08
C ALA A 585 23.67 -35.49 4.85
N LYS A 586 24.42 -36.60 4.96
CA LYS A 586 24.73 -37.49 3.83
C LYS A 586 23.62 -38.49 3.45
N SER A 587 22.58 -38.65 4.27
CA SER A 587 21.60 -39.75 4.13
C SER A 587 20.15 -39.30 3.88
N LEU A 588 19.92 -38.02 3.58
CA LEU A 588 18.56 -37.52 3.32
C LEU A 588 18.15 -37.80 1.87
N SER A 589 16.95 -38.34 1.66
CA SER A 589 16.31 -38.37 0.35
C SER A 589 15.79 -36.96 -0.03
N SER A 590 15.43 -36.76 -1.29
CA SER A 590 14.83 -35.51 -1.78
C SER A 590 13.53 -35.18 -1.05
N LEU A 591 12.70 -36.19 -0.77
CA LEU A 591 11.46 -36.04 -0.02
C LEU A 591 11.75 -35.60 1.42
N ASP A 592 12.71 -36.22 2.09
CA ASP A 592 13.11 -35.86 3.45
C ASP A 592 13.65 -34.42 3.50
N LEU A 593 14.50 -34.05 2.52
CA LEU A 593 15.11 -32.73 2.45
C LEU A 593 14.06 -31.63 2.26
N ILE A 594 13.13 -31.81 1.32
CA ILE A 594 12.03 -30.86 1.08
C ILE A 594 11.10 -30.83 2.31
N SER A 595 10.82 -31.96 2.93
CA SER A 595 9.96 -32.03 4.12
C SER A 595 10.56 -31.29 5.31
N ILE A 596 11.84 -31.53 5.63
CA ILE A 596 12.54 -30.87 6.74
C ILE A 596 12.59 -29.36 6.52
N THR A 597 12.97 -28.92 5.32
CA THR A 597 13.01 -27.48 5.00
C THR A 597 11.63 -26.84 5.06
N THR A 598 10.58 -27.52 4.59
CA THR A 598 9.18 -27.04 4.71
C THR A 598 8.75 -26.90 6.17
N VAL A 599 9.04 -27.89 7.02
CA VAL A 599 8.71 -27.82 8.45
C VAL A 599 9.45 -26.67 9.14
N LEU A 600 10.73 -26.46 8.81
CA LEU A 600 11.52 -25.35 9.35
C LEU A 600 10.96 -23.98 8.94
N VAL A 601 10.61 -23.81 7.66
CA VAL A 601 10.00 -22.56 7.15
C VAL A 601 8.61 -22.35 7.73
N PHE A 602 7.82 -23.41 7.89
CA PHE A 602 6.52 -23.35 8.56
C PHE A 602 6.65 -22.96 10.03
N LEU A 603 7.65 -23.49 10.75
CA LEU A 603 7.94 -23.10 12.12
C LEU A 603 8.27 -21.60 12.23
N VAL A 604 9.04 -21.04 11.29
CA VAL A 604 9.29 -19.60 11.21
C VAL A 604 7.97 -18.83 11.08
N LEU A 605 7.09 -19.24 10.16
CA LEU A 605 5.78 -18.61 9.98
C LEU A 605 4.95 -18.69 11.27
N CYS A 606 4.88 -19.85 11.92
CA CYS A 606 4.15 -20.01 13.17
C CYS A 606 4.68 -19.09 14.28
N VAL A 607 6.00 -18.97 14.42
CA VAL A 607 6.62 -18.05 15.39
C VAL A 607 6.32 -16.59 15.05
N ASP A 608 6.34 -16.23 13.77
CA ASP A 608 6.03 -14.87 13.32
C ASP A 608 4.55 -14.51 13.58
N LEU A 609 3.62 -15.39 13.19
CA LEU A 609 2.18 -15.22 13.43
C LEU A 609 1.86 -15.20 14.92
N TYR A 610 2.41 -16.14 15.69
CA TYR A 610 2.26 -16.16 17.15
C TYR A 610 2.77 -14.87 17.77
N GLY A 611 3.92 -14.38 17.29
CA GLY A 611 4.50 -13.13 17.77
C GLY A 611 3.67 -11.90 17.43
N MET A 612 2.99 -11.86 16.29
CA MET A 612 2.11 -10.75 15.90
C MET A 612 0.75 -10.74 16.63
N SER A 613 0.32 -11.87 17.18
CA SER A 613 -0.88 -11.95 18.02
C SER A 613 -0.70 -11.21 19.36
N CYS A 614 -1.80 -10.70 19.93
CA CYS A 614 -1.80 -10.07 21.25
C CYS A 614 -2.04 -11.07 22.38
N ASN A 615 -1.48 -10.76 23.55
CA ASN A 615 -1.80 -11.41 24.82
C ASN A 615 -3.23 -11.03 25.23
N GLY A 616 -4.10 -12.03 25.33
CA GLY A 616 -5.52 -11.85 25.66
C GLY A 616 -6.48 -12.02 24.49
N ASP A 617 -5.99 -11.99 23.24
CA ASP A 617 -6.82 -12.31 22.08
C ASP A 617 -7.05 -13.83 22.02
N ARG A 618 -8.32 -14.24 21.98
CA ARG A 618 -8.71 -15.64 21.79
C ARG A 618 -8.44 -16.05 20.34
N PHE A 619 -8.11 -17.32 20.12
CA PHE A 619 -7.77 -17.86 18.80
C PHE A 619 -8.93 -17.77 17.79
N PHE A 620 -10.16 -17.85 18.28
CA PHE A 620 -11.38 -17.70 17.46
C PHE A 620 -12.04 -16.35 17.75
N THR A 621 -12.13 -15.50 16.73
CA THR A 621 -12.77 -14.17 16.76
C THR A 621 -13.82 -14.05 15.66
N GLY A 622 -14.72 -13.07 15.72
CA GLY A 622 -15.70 -12.82 14.65
C GLY A 622 -16.98 -13.68 14.70
N GLY A 623 -17.44 -14.06 15.90
CA GLY A 623 -18.71 -14.79 16.09
C GLY A 623 -18.59 -16.29 16.32
N TRP A 624 -17.36 -16.83 16.31
CA TRP A 624 -17.07 -18.25 16.54
C TRP A 624 -16.97 -18.64 18.03
N CYS A 625 -16.82 -17.66 18.93
CA CYS A 625 -17.02 -17.83 20.38
C CYS A 625 -18.35 -17.20 20.82
N GLU A 626 -19.05 -17.80 21.79
CA GLU A 626 -20.28 -17.26 22.41
C GLU A 626 -20.12 -15.81 22.90
N GLU A 627 -18.96 -15.43 23.43
CA GLU A 627 -18.66 -14.03 23.81
C GLU A 627 -18.39 -13.10 22.61
N SER A 628 -17.89 -13.65 21.50
CA SER A 628 -17.64 -12.90 20.26
C SER A 628 -18.86 -12.82 19.34
N LYS A 629 -19.83 -13.72 19.53
CA LYS A 629 -21.23 -13.50 19.16
C LYS A 629 -21.69 -12.39 20.08
N LYS A 630 -21.39 -11.14 19.72
CA LYS A 630 -22.09 -10.01 20.31
C LYS A 630 -23.57 -10.27 20.03
N SER A 631 -24.29 -10.85 21.00
CA SER A 631 -25.68 -10.48 21.22
C SER A 631 -25.61 -8.99 21.36
N ARG A 632 -25.91 -8.27 20.26
CA ARG A 632 -25.99 -6.82 20.28
C ARG A 632 -27.15 -6.51 21.22
N THR A 633 -26.83 -6.41 22.50
CA THR A 633 -27.82 -6.20 23.54
C THR A 633 -28.10 -4.71 23.52
N TYR A 634 -29.05 -4.32 22.68
CA TYR A 634 -29.51 -2.94 22.62
C TYR A 634 -30.37 -2.68 23.85
N SER A 635 -29.79 -2.06 24.88
CA SER A 635 -30.56 -1.51 25.99
C SER A 635 -31.06 -0.13 25.61
N ALA A 636 -32.35 -0.02 25.29
CA ALA A 636 -33.03 1.26 25.11
C ALA A 636 -33.88 1.56 26.35
N LYS A 637 -33.78 2.78 26.90
CA LYS A 637 -34.69 3.25 27.96
C LYS A 637 -35.85 3.99 27.32
N CYS A 638 -37.03 3.41 27.42
CA CYS A 638 -38.27 3.99 26.93
C CYS A 638 -39.16 4.45 28.13
N LYS A 639 -39.54 5.74 28.24
CA LYS A 639 -40.51 6.26 29.26
C LYS A 639 -42.00 6.04 28.90
N LEU A 640 -42.47 4.80 28.94
CA LEU A 640 -43.86 4.49 28.52
C LEU A 640 -44.89 5.14 29.44
N GLY A 641 -45.99 5.63 28.86
CA GLY A 641 -47.18 6.03 29.61
C GLY A 641 -47.63 4.89 30.54
N ARG A 642 -48.15 5.20 31.74
CA ARG A 642 -48.44 4.20 32.80
C ARG A 642 -49.29 3.02 32.31
N ARG A 643 -50.26 3.27 31.43
CA ARG A 643 -51.18 2.26 30.89
C ARG A 643 -50.49 1.28 29.93
N ARG A 644 -49.69 1.81 28.98
CA ARG A 644 -48.88 1.02 28.04
C ARG A 644 -47.81 0.18 28.73
N ARG A 645 -47.20 0.74 29.79
CA ARG A 645 -46.25 0.00 30.62
C ARG A 645 -46.89 -1.20 31.30
N GLN A 646 -48.12 -1.07 31.81
CA GLN A 646 -48.85 -2.18 32.40
C GLN A 646 -49.25 -3.25 31.37
N GLU A 647 -49.70 -2.84 30.19
CA GLU A 647 -50.02 -3.76 29.08
C GLU A 647 -48.78 -4.54 28.61
N LEU A 648 -47.62 -3.88 28.55
CA LEU A 648 -46.34 -4.50 28.21
C LEU A 648 -45.88 -5.50 29.29
N GLU A 649 -45.98 -5.11 30.56
CA GLU A 649 -45.62 -5.97 31.70
C GLU A 649 -46.55 -7.21 31.77
N GLU A 650 -47.83 -7.08 31.40
CA GLU A 650 -48.75 -8.22 31.28
C GLU A 650 -48.47 -9.12 30.06
N ALA A 651 -48.19 -8.53 28.89
CA ALA A 651 -47.84 -9.29 27.68
C ALA A 651 -46.53 -10.09 27.88
N LEU A 652 -45.56 -9.48 28.56
CA LEU A 652 -44.31 -10.14 28.97
C LEU A 652 -44.55 -11.25 30.00
N ARG A 653 -45.45 -11.05 30.98
CA ARG A 653 -45.85 -12.09 31.94
C ARG A 653 -46.60 -13.26 31.29
N LYS A 654 -47.34 -13.00 30.21
CA LYS A 654 -48.04 -14.01 29.39
C LYS A 654 -47.12 -14.70 28.36
N GLY A 655 -45.84 -14.32 28.29
CA GLY A 655 -44.84 -14.95 27.42
C GLY A 655 -44.96 -14.60 25.94
N GLN A 656 -45.64 -13.50 25.59
CA GLN A 656 -45.81 -13.08 24.20
C GLN A 656 -44.55 -12.34 23.70
N LYS A 657 -44.16 -12.59 22.44
CA LYS A 657 -43.05 -11.89 21.79
C LYS A 657 -43.53 -10.49 21.36
N VAL A 658 -42.97 -9.46 21.97
CA VAL A 658 -43.27 -8.05 21.64
C VAL A 658 -42.16 -7.50 20.76
N SER A 659 -42.49 -7.02 19.55
CA SER A 659 -41.52 -6.41 18.63
C SER A 659 -41.37 -4.91 18.91
N LEU A 660 -40.17 -4.36 18.66
CA LEU A 660 -39.90 -2.92 18.85
C LEU A 660 -40.76 -2.04 17.91
N SER A 661 -41.11 -2.58 16.75
CA SER A 661 -42.03 -1.98 15.77
C SER A 661 -43.47 -1.88 16.29
N ASP A 662 -43.91 -2.82 17.13
CA ASP A 662 -45.25 -2.78 17.73
C ASP A 662 -45.33 -1.79 18.90
N LEU A 663 -44.21 -1.60 19.62
CA LEU A 663 -44.05 -0.58 20.67
C LEU A 663 -44.13 0.86 20.12
N LEU A 664 -43.65 1.07 18.89
CA LEU A 664 -43.49 2.40 18.28
C LEU A 664 -44.66 2.83 17.37
N LYS A 665 -45.62 1.95 17.02
CA LYS A 665 -46.81 2.34 16.24
C LYS A 665 -47.82 3.10 17.12
N ARG A 666 -48.12 4.36 16.78
CA ARG A 666 -49.21 5.17 17.39
C ARG A 666 -50.44 5.07 16.47
N HIS A 667 -51.62 4.72 16.99
CA HIS A 667 -52.87 4.73 16.21
C HIS A 667 -53.45 6.15 16.27
N SER A 668 -53.34 6.90 15.17
CA SER A 668 -54.06 8.16 14.96
C SER A 668 -55.45 7.86 14.41
N SER A 669 -56.47 7.81 15.26
CA SER A 669 -57.88 7.92 14.83
C SER A 669 -58.76 8.51 15.93
N MET A 670 -58.90 9.83 15.86
CA MET A 670 -59.99 10.72 16.28
C MET A 670 -60.59 10.67 17.70
N SER A 671 -60.38 11.82 18.38
CA SER A 671 -61.40 12.69 19.00
C SER A 671 -62.07 12.21 20.30
N SER A 672 -61.60 12.72 21.44
CA SER A 672 -62.11 13.96 22.03
C SER A 672 -61.65 14.08 23.49
N LEU A 673 -61.39 15.33 23.89
CA LEU A 673 -61.28 15.80 25.26
C LEU A 673 -59.99 15.46 26.03
N GLU A 674 -59.36 16.55 26.47
CA GLU A 674 -58.49 16.64 27.65
C GLU A 674 -57.16 15.91 27.58
N SER A 675 -56.26 16.55 26.84
CA SER A 675 -54.90 16.91 27.25
C SER A 675 -54.36 16.23 28.51
N GLN A 676 -53.73 15.08 28.34
CA GLN A 676 -52.62 14.60 29.18
C GLN A 676 -51.86 13.48 28.46
N ASP A 677 -51.02 13.84 27.48
CA ASP A 677 -49.90 13.00 27.03
C ASP A 677 -48.63 13.78 27.39
N SER A 678 -47.97 13.53 28.52
CA SER A 678 -47.31 12.27 28.89
C SER A 678 -46.18 11.94 27.91
N ARG A 679 -45.00 12.47 28.26
CA ARG A 679 -43.67 11.86 28.11
C ARG A 679 -43.45 11.04 26.84
N ASP A 680 -42.83 11.65 25.83
CA ASP A 680 -41.93 10.95 24.90
C ASP A 680 -40.48 11.22 25.40
N GLU A 681 -39.86 10.37 26.21
CA GLU A 681 -39.15 9.15 25.78
C GLU A 681 -37.90 9.40 24.94
N GLU A 682 -36.96 10.19 25.46
CA GLU A 682 -35.58 10.22 24.97
C GLU A 682 -34.99 8.80 24.93
N TRP A 683 -34.61 8.38 23.72
CA TRP A 683 -33.73 7.24 23.51
C TRP A 683 -32.30 7.65 23.88
N HIS A 684 -31.82 7.20 25.04
CA HIS A 684 -30.41 7.32 25.41
C HIS A 684 -29.63 6.11 24.88
N GLY A 685 -28.65 6.40 24.04
CA GLY A 685 -27.84 5.41 23.31
C GLY A 685 -27.11 4.40 24.20
N GLY A 686 -26.90 3.21 23.63
CA GLY A 686 -26.02 2.18 24.18
C GLY A 686 -24.57 2.38 23.72
N HIS A 687 -23.63 2.18 24.64
CA HIS A 687 -22.20 2.06 24.35
C HIS A 687 -21.86 0.69 23.72
N TYR A 688 -20.76 0.66 22.95
CA TYR A 688 -20.27 -0.48 22.14
C TYR A 688 -19.93 -1.77 22.90
#